data_AF-A0A9P8PEK1-F1
#
_entry.id   AF-A0A9P8PEK1-F1
#
_cell.length_a   1.000
_cell.length_b   1.000
_cell.length_c   1.000
_cell.angle_alpha   90.00
_cell.angle_beta   90.00
_cell.angle_gamma   90.00
#
_symmetry.space_group_name_H-M   'P 1'
#
loop_
_entity.id
_entity.type
_entity.pdbx_description
1 polymer ?
#
loop_
_entity_poly.entity_id
_entity_poly.type
_entity_poly.pdbx_seq_one_letter_code
_entity_poly.pdbx_strand_id
1 'polypeptide(L)'
;MSSIRSKLSLTLSYAVLLAGGFALNVVFHIQLPPDLAKGGHIQFLTNLAMIVTLFYFSLNAVHQLFEISSLAYARQFINSMAISVEFIVSFVYWGLRLVSRDLILKGPGVPLWLDLLIHAMPFASLLTDYFFFMDPWTVSKKEALVTTFLLANGYWFLLDRVVPAEGRFPYPFLDVDNFHRAIIFSVPPLDAKFLALIDNPANVQSESTHYSSLHPDNWPIDLSQYHDQYVVRVHADTKQQLDGLLLAAHEQNVSIWESSRTKLFIDLLVSRDSGSQYLQTIQTRLPGSSLDLSLVVHDLPQAVFETFPAADDLDEEQDNDITVQTELFFKRYRDLNTIYQWFDLLVDTYPDLLTVEWIGQTFEGRDIKALRLTAHKDNPSVTEPLKTLVITSGIHAREWISVSTSCYILFKLLQDFDSGKKKAKKFLNNMDFLFLPVMNPDGYEHTWSSDRLWRKNKQETYNAACFGIDIDHSFNFHFTRSDESPCGEDYPGEGAFESLESNAWDNYLNQTKHDHPIYGYIDLHSYAEEILYPYAFTCSETPRDEENLIELAYGLSQSIRLSTGKSYTVLSACEDKGSDLLPSMGAGSALDYMYHNKAYWAFVLKLRDTGSHGFLLPPKYIVPVGKEIYSSIKSSSSWAIQSIEPCVNLDWSLDQNEGYLDGSQVSRWASKWITATFPYTLWRARRWGSKMEWSPPRATSLGGPVPSTAFLRLSSSSSNACVIWSSASLLSIGDTGMSPQSSTLAQFWYGLMPALVVAVSNGTPMTPMSKSSSGLSRHLVWFRWANVWTPVKGHSSPHSWSKVGSELETNLSGSWNEDAEAMAAMAERATESFITKMV
;
A
#
# COMPACT_ATOMS: atom_id res chain seq x y z
N MET A 1 -29.85 -1.19 -26.36
CA MET A 1 -29.41 -0.17 -25.38
C MET A 1 -28.90 1.11 -26.06
N SER A 2 -28.05 1.04 -27.09
CA SER A 2 -27.49 2.19 -27.84
C SER A 2 -28.47 3.36 -28.10
N SER A 3 -29.66 3.12 -28.67
CA SER A 3 -30.63 4.19 -28.98
C SER A 3 -31.15 4.96 -27.75
N ILE A 4 -31.10 4.39 -26.55
CA ILE A 4 -31.41 5.11 -25.30
C ILE A 4 -30.20 5.93 -24.86
N ARG A 5 -29.01 5.32 -24.88
CA ARG A 5 -27.72 5.97 -24.54
C ARG A 5 -27.47 7.22 -25.40
N SER A 6 -27.67 7.11 -26.71
CA SER A 6 -27.56 8.21 -27.67
C SER A 6 -28.54 9.34 -27.38
N LYS A 7 -29.82 9.04 -27.10
CA LYS A 7 -30.83 10.06 -26.75
C LYS A 7 -30.52 10.77 -25.44
N LEU A 8 -29.99 10.06 -24.44
CA LEU A 8 -29.58 10.67 -23.17
C LEU A 8 -28.35 11.57 -23.35
N SER A 9 -27.33 11.12 -24.09
CA SER A 9 -26.15 11.91 -24.49
C SER A 9 -26.53 13.18 -25.26
N LEU A 10 -27.45 13.07 -26.23
CA LEU A 10 -27.98 14.21 -26.98
C LEU A 10 -28.79 15.16 -26.09
N THR A 11 -29.57 14.64 -25.13
CA THR A 11 -30.33 15.45 -24.17
C THR A 11 -29.39 16.22 -23.23
N LEU A 12 -28.35 15.56 -22.71
CA LEU A 12 -27.28 16.20 -21.94
C LEU A 12 -26.58 17.29 -22.77
N SER A 13 -26.26 16.99 -24.03
CA SER A 13 -25.60 17.94 -24.93
C SER A 13 -26.44 19.20 -25.13
N TYR A 14 -27.74 19.08 -25.41
CA TYR A 14 -28.63 20.25 -25.50
C TYR A 14 -28.76 21.01 -24.16
N ALA A 15 -28.82 20.32 -23.03
CA ALA A 15 -28.88 20.96 -21.72
C ALA A 15 -27.63 21.79 -21.42
N VAL A 16 -26.43 21.25 -21.68
CA VAL A 16 -25.15 21.96 -21.48
C VAL A 16 -25.00 23.11 -22.48
N LEU A 17 -25.35 22.91 -23.75
CA LEU A 17 -25.28 23.96 -24.78
C LEU A 17 -26.18 25.17 -24.44
N LEU A 18 -27.39 24.92 -23.92
CA LEU A 18 -28.30 25.98 -23.50
C LEU A 18 -27.84 26.66 -22.20
N ALA A 19 -27.50 25.88 -21.17
CA ALA A 19 -27.17 26.41 -19.86
C ALA A 19 -25.78 27.09 -19.83
N GLY A 20 -24.76 26.42 -20.38
CA GLY A 20 -23.40 26.96 -20.52
C GLY A 20 -23.34 28.11 -21.52
N GLY A 21 -24.07 28.04 -22.65
CA GLY A 21 -24.17 29.13 -23.60
C GLY A 21 -24.83 30.38 -23.01
N PHE A 22 -25.90 30.21 -22.22
CA PHE A 22 -26.52 31.30 -21.47
C PHE A 22 -25.58 31.89 -20.41
N ALA A 23 -24.94 31.04 -19.60
CA ALA A 23 -24.00 31.46 -18.57
C ALA A 23 -22.81 32.24 -19.15
N LEU A 24 -22.18 31.71 -20.19
CA LEU A 24 -21.07 32.35 -20.90
C LEU A 24 -21.49 33.69 -21.53
N ASN A 25 -22.68 33.75 -22.13
CA ASN A 25 -23.23 35.02 -22.62
C ASN A 25 -23.41 36.05 -21.49
N VAL A 26 -23.90 35.63 -20.31
CA VAL A 26 -24.03 36.53 -19.15
C VAL A 26 -22.65 37.01 -18.68
N VAL A 27 -21.64 36.12 -18.59
CA VAL A 27 -20.26 36.50 -18.23
C VAL A 27 -19.69 37.54 -19.20
N PHE A 28 -19.82 37.33 -20.52
CA PHE A 28 -19.32 38.28 -21.52
C PHE A 28 -19.96 39.68 -21.43
N HIS A 29 -21.15 39.81 -20.81
CA HIS A 29 -21.81 41.11 -20.58
C HIS A 29 -21.46 41.74 -19.22
N ILE A 30 -20.68 41.07 -18.36
CA ILE A 30 -20.16 41.68 -17.12
C ILE A 30 -19.09 42.71 -17.49
N GLN A 31 -19.18 43.91 -16.93
CA GLN A 31 -18.15 44.94 -17.06
C GLN A 31 -16.94 44.58 -16.18
N LEU A 32 -15.76 44.49 -16.80
CA LEU A 32 -14.52 44.17 -16.11
C LEU A 32 -13.94 45.40 -15.39
N PRO A 33 -13.23 45.23 -14.25
CA PRO A 33 -12.47 46.30 -13.61
C PRO A 33 -11.43 46.92 -14.57
N PRO A 34 -11.03 48.20 -14.39
CA PRO A 34 -10.07 48.87 -15.27
C PRO A 34 -8.77 48.09 -15.49
N ASP A 35 -8.20 47.54 -14.40
CA ASP A 35 -6.99 46.71 -14.39
C ASP A 35 -7.07 45.52 -15.37
N LEU A 36 -8.26 44.93 -15.54
CA LEU A 36 -8.51 43.73 -16.34
C LEU A 36 -9.19 44.03 -17.69
N ALA A 37 -9.77 45.22 -17.87
CA ALA A 37 -10.55 45.57 -19.06
C ALA A 37 -9.76 45.45 -20.37
N LYS A 38 -8.42 45.65 -20.33
CA LYS A 38 -7.54 45.53 -21.50
C LYS A 38 -7.39 44.09 -22.00
N GLY A 39 -7.34 43.10 -21.09
CA GLY A 39 -7.27 41.68 -21.43
C GLY A 39 -8.61 41.07 -21.86
N GLY A 40 -9.72 41.80 -21.64
CA GLY A 40 -11.06 41.37 -22.00
C GLY A 40 -11.50 40.09 -21.27
N HIS A 41 -12.52 39.41 -21.80
CA HIS A 41 -13.02 38.17 -21.19
C HIS A 41 -12.25 36.91 -21.59
N ILE A 42 -11.31 37.00 -22.55
CA ILE A 42 -10.52 35.86 -23.05
C ILE A 42 -9.34 35.47 -22.15
N GLN A 43 -8.95 36.33 -21.21
CA GLN A 43 -7.87 36.05 -20.26
C GLN A 43 -8.25 35.03 -19.17
N PHE A 44 -9.54 34.82 -18.91
CA PHE A 44 -10.02 33.92 -17.85
C PHE A 44 -10.06 32.46 -18.35
N LEU A 45 -9.32 31.57 -17.69
CA LEU A 45 -9.27 30.15 -18.04
C LEU A 45 -10.67 29.50 -17.99
N THR A 46 -11.51 29.90 -17.03
CA THR A 46 -12.93 29.47 -16.93
C THR A 46 -13.70 29.68 -18.24
N ASN A 47 -13.52 30.84 -18.88
CA ASN A 47 -14.23 31.17 -20.12
C ASN A 47 -13.72 30.34 -21.31
N LEU A 48 -12.41 30.10 -21.37
CA LEU A 48 -11.78 29.27 -22.40
C LEU A 48 -12.18 27.79 -22.25
N ALA A 49 -12.20 27.28 -21.02
CA ALA A 49 -12.64 25.92 -20.69
C ALA A 49 -14.10 25.71 -21.11
N MET A 50 -15.00 26.62 -20.70
CA MET A 50 -16.40 26.62 -21.11
C MET A 50 -16.57 26.63 -22.64
N ILE A 51 -15.78 27.41 -23.38
CA ILE A 51 -15.81 27.40 -24.86
C ILE A 51 -15.41 26.02 -25.41
N VAL A 52 -14.37 25.38 -24.87
CA VAL A 52 -13.97 24.01 -25.24
C VAL A 52 -15.07 23.00 -24.90
N THR A 53 -15.74 23.13 -23.75
CA THR A 53 -16.86 22.26 -23.34
C THR A 53 -18.09 22.43 -24.23
N LEU A 54 -18.44 23.66 -24.61
CA LEU A 54 -19.51 23.94 -25.57
C LEU A 54 -19.17 23.43 -26.98
N PHE A 55 -17.90 23.51 -27.40
CA PHE A 55 -17.44 22.90 -28.65
C PHE A 55 -17.51 21.37 -28.60
N TYR A 56 -17.10 20.76 -27.48
CA TYR A 56 -17.26 19.32 -27.25
C TYR A 56 -18.72 18.88 -27.38
N PHE A 57 -19.65 19.52 -26.66
CA PHE A 57 -21.07 19.12 -26.69
C PHE A 57 -21.75 19.45 -28.03
N SER A 58 -21.27 20.45 -28.77
CA SER A 58 -21.68 20.69 -30.16
C SER A 58 -21.25 19.53 -31.06
N LEU A 59 -20.00 19.09 -30.96
CA LEU A 59 -19.46 17.96 -31.72
C LEU A 59 -20.16 16.64 -31.34
N ASN A 60 -20.44 16.44 -30.05
CA ASN A 60 -21.21 15.29 -29.57
C ASN A 60 -22.63 15.31 -30.13
N ALA A 61 -23.36 16.43 -30.06
CA ALA A 61 -24.70 16.55 -30.62
C ALA A 61 -24.74 16.23 -32.13
N VAL A 62 -23.78 16.75 -32.91
CA VAL A 62 -23.64 16.42 -34.35
C VAL A 62 -23.37 14.93 -34.55
N HIS A 63 -22.47 14.32 -33.77
CA HIS A 63 -22.18 12.89 -33.85
C HIS A 63 -23.41 12.02 -33.48
N GLN A 64 -24.20 12.40 -32.47
CA GLN A 64 -25.43 11.69 -32.08
C GLN A 64 -26.60 11.89 -33.07
N LEU A 65 -26.62 12.99 -33.83
CA LEU A 65 -27.67 13.26 -34.82
C LEU A 65 -27.41 12.62 -36.19
N PHE A 66 -26.15 12.50 -36.58
CA PHE A 66 -25.75 12.07 -37.93
C PHE A 66 -24.90 10.79 -37.98
N GLU A 67 -24.61 10.17 -36.82
CA GLU A 67 -23.83 8.92 -36.65
C GLU A 67 -22.46 8.93 -37.37
N ILE A 68 -21.85 10.12 -37.54
CA ILE A 68 -20.63 10.30 -38.34
C ILE A 68 -19.43 9.69 -37.61
N SER A 69 -18.95 8.55 -38.13
CA SER A 69 -17.86 7.76 -37.55
C SER A 69 -16.51 8.46 -37.54
N SER A 70 -16.21 9.31 -38.53
CA SER A 70 -14.95 10.09 -38.57
C SER A 70 -14.83 11.12 -37.45
N LEU A 71 -15.94 11.49 -36.80
CA LEU A 71 -15.93 12.40 -35.64
C LEU A 71 -15.67 11.66 -34.31
N ALA A 72 -15.65 10.32 -34.28
CA ALA A 72 -15.54 9.56 -33.03
C ALA A 72 -14.21 9.78 -32.30
N TYR A 73 -13.07 9.73 -33.00
CA TYR A 73 -11.75 10.00 -32.40
C TYR A 73 -11.62 11.46 -31.97
N ALA A 74 -12.03 12.42 -32.82
CA ALA A 74 -12.03 13.83 -32.48
C ALA A 74 -12.87 14.12 -31.22
N ARG A 75 -14.05 13.47 -31.09
CA ARG A 75 -14.92 13.56 -29.92
C ARG A 75 -14.24 13.05 -28.64
N GLN A 76 -13.53 11.93 -28.69
CA GLN A 76 -12.78 11.42 -27.54
C GLN A 76 -11.58 12.31 -27.18
N PHE A 77 -10.81 12.76 -28.17
CA PHE A 77 -9.66 13.65 -27.96
C PHE A 77 -10.07 14.98 -27.32
N ILE A 78 -11.10 15.63 -27.86
CA ILE A 78 -11.62 16.91 -27.34
C ILE A 78 -12.25 16.71 -25.95
N ASN A 79 -12.85 15.56 -25.65
CA ASN A 79 -13.39 15.26 -24.31
C ASN A 79 -12.27 15.10 -23.25
N SER A 80 -11.21 14.36 -23.58
CA SER A 80 -10.03 14.21 -22.71
C SER A 80 -9.36 15.56 -22.45
N MET A 81 -9.22 16.39 -23.50
CA MET A 81 -8.73 17.77 -23.43
C MET A 81 -9.63 18.65 -22.56
N ALA A 82 -10.95 18.61 -22.75
CA ALA A 82 -11.92 19.40 -22.00
C ALA A 82 -11.91 19.04 -20.51
N ILE A 83 -11.96 17.75 -20.17
CA ILE A 83 -11.97 17.31 -18.77
C ILE A 83 -10.68 17.71 -18.06
N SER A 84 -9.52 17.65 -18.74
CA SER A 84 -8.24 18.07 -18.14
C SER A 84 -8.23 19.55 -17.75
N VAL A 85 -8.82 20.43 -18.56
CA VAL A 85 -8.90 21.88 -18.25
C VAL A 85 -10.02 22.18 -17.25
N GLU A 86 -11.21 21.62 -17.45
CA GLU A 86 -12.37 21.84 -16.57
C GLU A 86 -12.19 21.23 -15.18
N PHE A 87 -11.36 20.19 -15.06
CA PHE A 87 -10.87 19.70 -13.78
C PHE A 87 -10.09 20.80 -13.04
N ILE A 88 -9.05 21.37 -13.66
CA ILE A 88 -8.23 22.44 -13.05
C ILE A 88 -9.12 23.63 -12.66
N VAL A 89 -9.98 24.08 -13.59
CA VAL A 89 -10.91 25.19 -13.36
C VAL A 89 -11.82 24.91 -12.17
N SER A 90 -12.49 23.76 -12.13
CA SER A 90 -13.42 23.43 -11.05
C SER A 90 -12.69 23.26 -9.72
N PHE A 91 -11.59 22.50 -9.72
CA PHE A 91 -10.96 22.05 -8.49
C PHE A 91 -10.15 23.16 -7.80
N VAL A 92 -9.37 23.93 -8.57
CA VAL A 92 -8.64 25.10 -8.04
C VAL A 92 -9.62 26.19 -7.62
N TYR A 93 -10.69 26.44 -8.40
CA TYR A 93 -11.68 27.45 -8.03
C TYR A 93 -12.41 27.11 -6.71
N TRP A 94 -12.99 25.91 -6.59
CA TRP A 94 -13.74 25.56 -5.37
C TRP A 94 -12.83 25.33 -4.16
N GLY A 95 -11.61 24.80 -4.36
CA GLY A 95 -10.60 24.69 -3.30
C GLY A 95 -10.19 26.06 -2.76
N LEU A 96 -9.73 26.98 -3.63
CA LEU A 96 -9.40 28.35 -3.21
C LEU A 96 -10.61 29.09 -2.62
N ARG A 97 -11.84 28.81 -3.07
CA ARG A 97 -13.05 29.45 -2.55
C ARG A 97 -13.36 29.03 -1.10
N LEU A 98 -13.07 27.78 -0.76
CA LEU A 98 -13.20 27.25 0.60
C LEU A 98 -12.11 27.81 1.53
N VAL A 99 -10.87 27.94 1.05
CA VAL A 99 -9.72 28.38 1.85
C VAL A 99 -9.61 29.91 1.96
N SER A 100 -9.61 30.65 0.85
CA SER A 100 -9.56 32.12 0.84
C SER A 100 -10.08 32.74 -0.45
N ARG A 101 -11.26 33.34 -0.37
CA ARG A 101 -11.95 34.02 -1.48
C ARG A 101 -11.12 35.16 -2.12
N ASP A 102 -10.30 35.83 -1.32
CA ASP A 102 -9.49 36.98 -1.75
C ASP A 102 -8.32 36.62 -2.68
N LEU A 103 -7.95 35.33 -2.74
CA LEU A 103 -7.00 34.78 -3.71
C LEU A 103 -7.60 34.61 -5.11
N ILE A 104 -8.94 34.66 -5.25
CA ILE A 104 -9.64 34.54 -6.53
C ILE A 104 -10.26 35.88 -6.97
N LEU A 105 -11.04 36.54 -6.11
CA LEU A 105 -11.88 37.68 -6.50
C LEU A 105 -11.90 38.78 -5.42
N LYS A 106 -11.21 39.89 -5.70
CA LYS A 106 -11.28 41.11 -4.88
C LYS A 106 -12.48 41.97 -5.29
N GLY A 107 -13.67 41.60 -4.81
CA GLY A 107 -14.91 42.33 -5.09
C GLY A 107 -16.19 41.54 -4.80
N PRO A 108 -17.38 42.09 -5.16
CA PRO A 108 -18.65 41.38 -5.06
C PRO A 108 -18.65 40.17 -6.01
N GLY A 109 -18.46 38.97 -5.46
CA GLY A 109 -18.32 37.75 -6.26
C GLY A 109 -19.59 37.31 -6.99
N VAL A 110 -19.39 36.36 -7.92
CA VAL A 110 -20.41 35.85 -8.85
C VAL A 110 -21.64 35.28 -8.11
N PRO A 111 -22.88 35.52 -8.60
CA PRO A 111 -24.08 34.88 -8.06
C PRO A 111 -24.02 33.36 -8.19
N LEU A 112 -24.34 32.63 -7.11
CA LEU A 112 -24.15 31.17 -7.00
C LEU A 112 -24.71 30.36 -8.18
N TRP A 113 -25.82 30.77 -8.78
CA TRP A 113 -26.40 30.07 -9.94
C TRP A 113 -25.50 30.16 -11.19
N LEU A 114 -24.89 31.32 -11.44
CA LEU A 114 -24.00 31.55 -12.58
C LEU A 114 -22.65 30.87 -12.34
N ASP A 115 -22.22 30.94 -11.08
CA ASP A 115 -21.01 30.35 -10.55
C ASP A 115 -20.99 28.81 -10.71
N LEU A 116 -22.06 28.13 -10.28
CA LEU A 116 -22.25 26.69 -10.51
C LEU A 116 -22.31 26.33 -12.00
N LEU A 117 -22.86 27.21 -12.85
CA LEU A 117 -22.91 26.99 -14.29
C LEU A 117 -21.56 27.13 -14.99
N ILE A 118 -20.59 27.89 -14.44
CA ILE A 118 -19.27 28.10 -15.06
C ILE A 118 -18.12 27.34 -14.37
N HIS A 119 -18.24 26.97 -13.09
CA HIS A 119 -17.18 26.30 -12.31
C HIS A 119 -17.54 24.89 -11.80
N ALA A 120 -18.69 24.31 -12.16
CA ALA A 120 -19.07 22.97 -11.70
C ALA A 120 -19.84 22.15 -12.75
N MET A 121 -20.86 22.76 -13.38
CA MET A 121 -21.66 22.14 -14.45
C MET A 121 -20.80 21.60 -15.62
N PRO A 122 -19.77 22.32 -16.13
CA PRO A 122 -18.99 21.85 -17.26
C PRO A 122 -18.28 20.52 -16.96
N PHE A 123 -17.45 20.47 -15.92
CA PHE A 123 -16.76 19.26 -15.47
C PHE A 123 -17.75 18.11 -15.18
N ALA A 124 -18.77 18.34 -14.36
CA ALA A 124 -19.76 17.31 -14.01
C ALA A 124 -20.50 16.74 -15.24
N SER A 125 -20.81 17.59 -16.23
CA SER A 125 -21.46 17.15 -17.46
C SER A 125 -20.53 16.32 -18.35
N LEU A 126 -19.25 16.71 -18.48
CA LEU A 126 -18.25 15.95 -19.22
C LEU A 126 -18.00 14.58 -18.60
N LEU A 127 -17.95 14.49 -17.26
CA LEU A 127 -17.84 13.22 -16.54
C LEU A 127 -19.07 12.33 -16.77
N THR A 128 -20.25 12.94 -16.84
CA THR A 128 -21.51 12.24 -17.09
C THR A 128 -21.55 11.65 -18.50
N ASP A 129 -21.10 12.39 -19.53
CA ASP A 129 -20.99 11.79 -20.88
C ASP A 129 -19.90 10.71 -20.90
N TYR A 130 -18.73 10.95 -20.31
CA TYR A 130 -17.63 9.99 -20.27
C TYR A 130 -18.05 8.63 -19.67
N PHE A 131 -18.53 8.60 -18.43
CA PHE A 131 -18.83 7.34 -17.74
C PHE A 131 -20.08 6.62 -18.27
N PHE A 132 -21.12 7.34 -18.67
CA PHE A 132 -22.41 6.73 -19.02
C PHE A 132 -22.66 6.63 -20.53
N PHE A 133 -22.13 7.55 -21.34
CA PHE A 133 -22.55 7.75 -22.73
C PHE A 133 -21.44 7.59 -23.79
N MET A 134 -20.18 7.79 -23.42
CA MET A 134 -19.02 7.65 -24.30
C MET A 134 -18.47 6.22 -24.31
N ASP A 135 -17.92 5.80 -25.44
CA ASP A 135 -17.17 4.54 -25.53
C ASP A 135 -15.74 4.74 -25.01
N PRO A 136 -15.08 3.69 -24.44
CA PRO A 136 -13.77 3.83 -23.81
C PRO A 136 -12.75 4.57 -24.69
N TRP A 137 -11.97 5.46 -24.07
CA TRP A 137 -10.98 6.27 -24.79
C TRP A 137 -9.93 5.40 -25.49
N THR A 138 -9.62 5.77 -26.73
CA THR A 138 -8.48 5.24 -27.49
C THR A 138 -7.28 6.18 -27.46
N VAL A 139 -7.39 7.33 -26.78
CA VAL A 139 -6.28 8.28 -26.56
C VAL A 139 -5.28 7.65 -25.59
N SER A 140 -4.01 7.57 -25.96
CA SER A 140 -2.98 7.03 -25.08
C SER A 140 -2.60 8.00 -23.96
N LYS A 141 -2.10 7.47 -22.85
CA LYS A 141 -1.58 8.29 -21.72
C LYS A 141 -0.61 9.37 -22.23
N LYS A 142 0.33 9.00 -23.12
CA LYS A 142 1.32 9.93 -23.70
C LYS A 142 0.69 11.09 -24.48
N GLU A 143 -0.38 10.85 -25.24
CA GLU A 143 -1.10 11.91 -25.96
C GLU A 143 -1.81 12.87 -24.98
N ALA A 144 -2.41 12.33 -23.91
CA ALA A 144 -3.02 13.16 -22.85
C ALA A 144 -1.98 14.01 -22.11
N LEU A 145 -0.83 13.42 -21.72
CA LEU A 145 0.29 14.15 -21.09
C LEU A 145 0.75 15.35 -21.94
N VAL A 146 1.05 15.10 -23.22
CA VAL A 146 1.54 16.12 -24.15
C VAL A 146 0.47 17.20 -24.40
N THR A 147 -0.79 16.80 -24.53
CA THR A 147 -1.90 17.76 -24.75
C THR A 147 -2.07 18.69 -23.56
N THR A 148 -2.05 18.18 -22.32
CA THR A 148 -2.15 19.00 -21.11
C THR A 148 -0.98 19.97 -20.95
N PHE A 149 0.26 19.52 -21.23
CA PHE A 149 1.44 20.40 -21.23
C PHE A 149 1.34 21.53 -22.27
N LEU A 150 0.89 21.21 -23.49
CA LEU A 150 0.70 22.19 -24.56
C LEU A 150 -0.41 23.20 -24.23
N LEU A 151 -1.48 22.78 -23.55
CA LEU A 151 -2.54 23.69 -23.09
C LEU A 151 -2.03 24.66 -22.02
N ALA A 152 -1.29 24.18 -21.02
CA ALA A 152 -0.74 25.03 -19.95
C ALA A 152 0.20 26.11 -20.50
N ASN A 153 1.15 25.71 -21.34
CA ASN A 153 2.07 26.62 -22.02
C ASN A 153 1.35 27.57 -23.00
N GLY A 154 0.35 27.07 -23.73
CA GLY A 154 -0.47 27.88 -24.65
C GLY A 154 -1.31 28.93 -23.92
N TYR A 155 -1.82 28.63 -22.72
CA TYR A 155 -2.55 29.58 -21.90
C TYR A 155 -1.62 30.64 -21.25
N TRP A 156 -0.42 30.25 -20.80
CA TRP A 156 0.60 31.23 -20.39
C TRP A 156 0.98 32.16 -21.55
N PHE A 157 1.25 31.62 -22.74
CA PHE A 157 1.53 32.43 -23.94
C PHE A 157 0.36 33.35 -24.32
N LEU A 158 -0.88 32.96 -24.08
CA LEU A 158 -2.03 33.86 -24.24
C LEU A 158 -2.01 35.00 -23.21
N LEU A 159 -1.80 34.67 -21.93
CA LEU A 159 -1.74 35.66 -20.84
C LEU A 159 -0.65 36.72 -21.07
N ASP A 160 0.54 36.31 -21.48
CA ASP A 160 1.68 37.18 -21.87
C ASP A 160 1.33 38.22 -22.95
N ARG A 161 0.28 37.97 -23.76
CA ARG A 161 -0.16 38.85 -24.85
C ARG A 161 -1.41 39.67 -24.56
N VAL A 162 -2.23 39.27 -23.59
CA VAL A 162 -3.47 39.99 -23.24
C VAL A 162 -3.33 40.82 -21.96
N VAL A 163 -2.47 40.41 -21.03
CA VAL A 163 -2.13 41.18 -19.82
C VAL A 163 -0.99 42.15 -20.15
N PRO A 164 -1.14 43.47 -19.91
CA PRO A 164 -0.03 44.41 -20.11
C PRO A 164 1.05 44.25 -19.03
N ALA A 165 2.29 44.64 -19.33
CA ALA A 165 3.44 44.48 -18.43
C ALA A 165 3.35 45.20 -17.06
N GLU A 166 2.43 46.17 -16.92
CA GLU A 166 2.11 46.85 -15.65
C GLU A 166 0.72 46.47 -15.10
N GLY A 167 0.03 45.52 -15.74
CA GLY A 167 -1.28 45.01 -15.31
C GLY A 167 -1.16 43.81 -14.39
N ARG A 168 -2.27 43.51 -13.70
CA ARG A 168 -2.43 42.28 -12.91
C ARG A 168 -2.98 41.16 -13.77
N PHE A 169 -2.66 39.92 -13.40
CA PHE A 169 -3.29 38.75 -13.99
C PHE A 169 -4.76 38.62 -13.53
N PRO A 170 -5.62 37.94 -14.31
CA PRO A 170 -7.03 37.74 -13.96
C PRO A 170 -7.26 36.89 -12.70
N TYR A 171 -6.23 36.22 -12.21
CA TYR A 171 -6.24 35.46 -10.97
C TYR A 171 -5.09 35.96 -10.08
N PRO A 172 -5.36 36.55 -8.89
CA PRO A 172 -4.33 37.16 -8.04
C PRO A 172 -3.16 36.26 -7.65
N PHE A 173 -3.33 34.94 -7.60
CA PHE A 173 -2.23 33.99 -7.32
C PHE A 173 -1.19 33.90 -8.47
N LEU A 174 -1.49 34.46 -9.65
CA LEU A 174 -0.54 34.57 -10.76
C LEU A 174 0.29 35.87 -10.72
N ASP A 175 0.00 36.83 -9.82
CA ASP A 175 0.77 38.07 -9.62
C ASP A 175 2.13 37.82 -8.90
N VAL A 176 2.74 36.65 -9.11
CA VAL A 176 4.10 36.29 -8.66
C VAL A 176 5.13 36.57 -9.77
N ASP A 177 6.42 36.42 -9.49
CA ASP A 177 7.48 36.61 -10.50
C ASP A 177 7.49 35.53 -11.60
N ASN A 178 8.33 35.73 -12.62
CA ASN A 178 8.38 34.87 -13.80
C ASN A 178 8.89 33.44 -13.50
N PHE A 179 9.67 33.20 -12.44
CA PHE A 179 10.16 31.88 -12.08
C PHE A 179 9.07 31.08 -11.36
N HIS A 180 8.37 31.68 -10.39
CA HIS A 180 7.23 31.03 -9.76
C HIS A 180 6.07 30.81 -10.74
N ARG A 181 5.79 31.75 -11.66
CA ARG A 181 4.87 31.49 -12.79
C ARG A 181 5.36 30.38 -13.72
N ALA A 182 6.67 30.24 -13.95
CA ALA A 182 7.21 29.13 -14.73
C ALA A 182 6.91 27.78 -14.07
N ILE A 183 7.08 27.64 -12.74
CA ILE A 183 6.73 26.42 -12.00
C ILE A 183 5.23 26.11 -12.17
N ILE A 184 4.35 27.10 -11.96
CA ILE A 184 2.88 26.96 -12.08
C ILE A 184 2.42 26.45 -13.45
N PHE A 185 3.09 26.82 -14.55
CA PHE A 185 2.70 26.45 -15.91
C PHE A 185 3.55 25.34 -16.57
N SER A 186 4.75 25.06 -16.06
CA SER A 186 5.68 24.09 -16.67
C SER A 186 5.59 22.70 -16.04
N VAL A 187 5.11 22.60 -14.80
CA VAL A 187 4.84 21.32 -14.13
C VAL A 187 3.44 20.84 -14.56
N PRO A 188 3.30 19.68 -15.23
CA PRO A 188 1.99 19.08 -15.47
C PRO A 188 1.32 18.76 -14.12
N PRO A 189 0.00 18.95 -13.94
CA PRO A 189 -0.71 18.67 -12.69
C PRO A 189 -0.89 17.15 -12.49
N LEU A 190 0.22 16.45 -12.30
CA LEU A 190 0.37 15.00 -12.41
C LEU A 190 1.41 14.43 -11.42
N ASP A 191 1.51 15.02 -10.24
CA ASP A 191 1.80 14.23 -9.05
C ASP A 191 1.13 14.86 -7.81
N ALA A 192 0.42 14.06 -7.02
CA ALA A 192 -0.05 14.47 -5.70
C ALA A 192 1.14 14.79 -4.77
N LYS A 193 2.32 14.21 -5.05
CA LYS A 193 3.59 14.60 -4.42
C LYS A 193 3.92 16.09 -4.55
N PHE A 194 3.37 16.82 -5.53
CA PHE A 194 3.62 18.27 -5.64
C PHE A 194 2.74 19.10 -4.70
N LEU A 195 1.51 18.66 -4.40
CA LEU A 195 0.74 19.26 -3.30
C LEU A 195 1.37 18.90 -1.94
N ALA A 196 1.85 17.65 -1.78
CA ALA A 196 2.66 17.25 -0.63
C ALA A 196 4.09 17.89 -0.57
N LEU A 197 4.47 18.70 -1.56
CA LEU A 197 5.66 19.57 -1.52
C LEU A 197 5.32 21.02 -1.12
N ILE A 198 4.07 21.46 -1.31
CA ILE A 198 3.58 22.79 -0.94
C ILE A 198 2.99 22.77 0.48
N ASP A 199 2.27 21.70 0.84
CA ASP A 199 1.77 21.42 2.20
C ASP A 199 2.87 20.83 3.12
N ASN A 200 4.13 21.11 2.79
CA ASN A 200 5.30 20.70 3.53
C ASN A 200 5.80 21.87 4.39
N PRO A 201 5.81 21.76 5.73
CA PRO A 201 6.36 22.81 6.61
C PRO A 201 7.83 23.16 6.33
N ALA A 202 8.57 22.31 5.60
CA ALA A 202 9.97 22.52 5.22
C ALA A 202 10.21 23.64 4.17
N ASN A 203 9.23 24.53 3.90
CA ASN A 203 9.54 25.84 3.33
C ASN A 203 9.95 26.86 4.41
N VAL A 204 9.96 26.46 5.68
CA VAL A 204 11.06 26.87 6.57
C VAL A 204 12.31 26.12 6.08
N GLN A 205 13.13 26.80 5.28
CA GLN A 205 14.54 26.44 5.17
C GLN A 205 15.20 26.70 6.52
N SER A 206 15.18 25.68 7.38
CA SER A 206 16.28 25.48 8.30
C SER A 206 17.52 25.30 7.40
N GLU A 207 18.50 26.20 7.53
CA GLU A 207 19.81 25.99 6.94
C GLU A 207 20.45 24.80 7.69
N SER A 208 20.23 23.57 7.22
CA SER A 208 20.79 22.38 7.87
C SER A 208 22.31 22.47 7.80
N THR A 209 22.93 22.70 8.95
CA THR A 209 24.37 22.94 9.06
C THR A 209 25.13 21.73 8.52
N HIS A 210 25.77 21.89 7.36
CA HIS A 210 26.48 20.81 6.70
C HIS A 210 27.63 20.31 7.59
N TYR A 211 27.79 18.99 7.75
CA TYR A 211 28.73 18.41 8.73
C TYR A 211 30.16 18.95 8.60
N SER A 212 30.62 19.21 7.37
CA SER A 212 31.96 19.74 7.06
C SER A 212 32.16 21.24 7.41
N SER A 213 31.11 21.93 7.86
CA SER A 213 31.21 23.28 8.45
C SER A 213 31.41 23.27 9.96
N LEU A 214 31.21 22.11 10.62
CA LEU A 214 31.49 21.88 12.03
C LEU A 214 32.93 21.39 12.23
N HIS A 215 33.47 21.58 13.44
CA HIS A 215 34.71 20.92 13.84
C HIS A 215 34.45 19.42 14.06
N PRO A 216 35.38 18.50 13.73
CA PRO A 216 35.15 17.06 13.89
C PRO A 216 34.80 16.63 15.32
N ASP A 217 35.30 17.33 16.34
CA ASP A 217 34.95 17.10 17.76
C ASP A 217 33.46 17.36 18.08
N ASN A 218 32.72 18.02 17.18
CA ASN A 218 31.29 18.30 17.28
C ASN A 218 30.42 17.34 16.44
N TRP A 219 31.02 16.35 15.77
CA TRP A 219 30.26 15.30 15.09
C TRP A 219 29.76 14.26 16.11
N PRO A 220 28.57 13.65 15.91
CA PRO A 220 28.03 12.65 16.85
C PRO A 220 28.84 11.34 16.86
N ILE A 221 29.43 10.99 15.72
CA ILE A 221 30.38 9.88 15.51
C ILE A 221 31.44 10.34 14.49
N ASP A 222 32.51 9.58 14.30
CA ASP A 222 33.49 9.88 13.24
C ASP A 222 32.86 9.67 11.86
N LEU A 223 32.46 10.77 11.20
CA LEU A 223 31.86 10.74 9.87
C LEU A 223 32.89 10.44 8.76
N SER A 224 34.19 10.51 9.05
CA SER A 224 35.24 10.36 8.04
C SER A 224 35.33 8.96 7.44
N GLN A 225 34.86 7.94 8.19
CA GLN A 225 34.74 6.56 7.71
C GLN A 225 33.84 6.42 6.47
N TYR A 226 32.90 7.36 6.25
CA TYR A 226 31.96 7.34 5.14
C TYR A 226 32.38 8.20 3.92
N HIS A 227 33.45 8.98 3.99
CA HIS A 227 33.80 10.00 2.97
C HIS A 227 33.98 9.47 1.52
N ASP A 228 34.46 8.24 1.33
CA ASP A 228 34.66 7.62 0.00
C ASP A 228 33.67 6.45 -0.26
N GLN A 229 32.55 6.42 0.49
CA GLN A 229 31.49 5.41 0.37
C GLN A 229 30.21 5.98 -0.28
N TYR A 230 29.53 5.15 -1.08
CA TYR A 230 28.35 5.51 -1.86
C TYR A 230 27.30 4.40 -1.82
N VAL A 231 26.02 4.75 -1.68
CA VAL A 231 24.90 3.81 -1.79
C VAL A 231 24.39 3.83 -3.23
N VAL A 232 24.64 2.77 -3.98
CA VAL A 232 24.35 2.68 -5.43
C VAL A 232 23.32 1.59 -5.69
N ARG A 233 22.24 1.96 -6.38
CA ARG A 233 21.22 1.04 -6.88
C ARG A 233 21.55 0.63 -8.31
N VAL A 234 21.72 -0.67 -8.54
CA VAL A 234 21.91 -1.26 -9.87
C VAL A 234 20.60 -1.92 -10.30
N HIS A 235 20.06 -1.50 -11.43
CA HIS A 235 18.88 -2.12 -12.05
C HIS A 235 19.27 -3.27 -12.98
N ALA A 236 18.41 -4.29 -13.03
CA ALA A 236 18.58 -5.48 -13.87
C ALA A 236 17.40 -5.67 -14.83
N ASP A 237 17.68 -6.03 -16.09
CA ASP A 237 16.63 -6.31 -17.09
C ASP A 237 15.96 -7.68 -16.85
N THR A 238 16.61 -8.58 -16.10
CA THR A 238 16.16 -9.97 -15.91
C THR A 238 16.52 -10.51 -14.52
N LYS A 239 15.78 -11.52 -14.02
CA LYS A 239 16.14 -12.22 -12.78
C LYS A 239 17.56 -12.84 -12.87
N GLN A 240 17.94 -13.43 -14.01
CA GLN A 240 19.28 -14.01 -14.20
C GLN A 240 20.42 -12.97 -14.11
N GLN A 241 20.18 -11.73 -14.55
CA GLN A 241 21.14 -10.64 -14.38
C GLN A 241 21.24 -10.23 -12.91
N LEU A 242 20.11 -10.15 -12.19
CA LEU A 242 20.10 -9.90 -10.74
C LEU A 242 20.82 -11.02 -9.96
N ASP A 243 20.62 -12.28 -10.33
CA ASP A 243 21.37 -13.42 -9.76
C ASP A 243 22.88 -13.27 -9.97
N GLY A 244 23.30 -12.83 -11.16
CA GLY A 244 24.71 -12.54 -11.45
C GLY A 244 25.28 -11.35 -10.65
N LEU A 245 24.46 -10.31 -10.40
CA LEU A 245 24.84 -9.16 -9.57
C LEU A 245 24.95 -9.51 -8.09
N LEU A 246 24.07 -10.39 -7.57
CA LEU A 246 24.11 -10.92 -6.21
C LEU A 246 25.36 -11.77 -5.97
N LEU A 247 25.62 -12.75 -6.84
CA LEU A 247 26.83 -13.58 -6.77
C LEU A 247 28.11 -12.73 -6.85
N ALA A 248 28.13 -11.70 -7.70
CA ALA A 248 29.27 -10.78 -7.79
C ALA A 248 29.48 -9.95 -6.51
N ALA A 249 28.43 -9.66 -5.74
CA ALA A 249 28.52 -8.85 -4.52
C ALA A 249 29.06 -9.70 -3.36
N HIS A 250 28.47 -10.88 -3.15
CA HIS A 250 28.93 -11.87 -2.18
C HIS A 250 30.38 -12.30 -2.44
N GLU A 251 30.79 -12.51 -3.70
CA GLU A 251 32.18 -12.90 -4.03
C GLU A 251 33.22 -11.79 -3.80
N GLN A 252 32.80 -10.54 -3.65
CA GLN A 252 33.68 -9.39 -3.38
C GLN A 252 33.46 -8.80 -1.99
N ASN A 253 32.65 -9.46 -1.15
CA ASN A 253 32.17 -8.99 0.15
C ASN A 253 31.70 -7.51 0.12
N VAL A 254 30.89 -7.17 -0.90
CA VAL A 254 30.25 -5.86 -0.99
C VAL A 254 28.99 -5.88 -0.13
N SER A 255 28.87 -4.93 0.80
CA SER A 255 27.69 -4.79 1.65
C SER A 255 26.44 -4.53 0.81
N ILE A 256 25.51 -5.48 0.86
CA ILE A 256 24.18 -5.38 0.25
C ILE A 256 23.26 -4.69 1.26
N TRP A 257 22.58 -3.64 0.82
CA TRP A 257 21.56 -2.96 1.63
C TRP A 257 20.18 -3.56 1.42
N GLU A 258 19.82 -3.88 0.17
CA GLU A 258 18.56 -4.52 -0.19
C GLU A 258 18.68 -5.17 -1.60
N SER A 259 17.91 -6.22 -1.90
CA SER A 259 17.77 -6.74 -3.27
C SER A 259 16.34 -7.19 -3.55
N SER A 260 15.71 -6.63 -4.58
CA SER A 260 14.31 -6.91 -4.87
C SER A 260 14.14 -7.76 -6.13
N ARG A 261 13.84 -9.06 -5.95
CA ARG A 261 13.50 -9.98 -7.05
C ARG A 261 12.21 -9.62 -7.80
N THR A 262 11.37 -8.75 -7.23
CA THR A 262 10.11 -8.29 -7.83
C THR A 262 10.28 -6.98 -8.61
N LYS A 263 11.10 -6.05 -8.10
CA LYS A 263 11.38 -4.74 -8.70
C LYS A 263 12.66 -4.71 -9.57
N LEU A 264 13.42 -5.81 -9.57
CA LEU A 264 14.68 -6.04 -10.31
C LEU A 264 15.76 -4.98 -10.07
N PHE A 265 16.15 -4.82 -8.80
CA PHE A 265 17.31 -4.00 -8.41
C PHE A 265 18.09 -4.63 -7.26
N ILE A 266 19.32 -4.17 -7.06
CA ILE A 266 20.14 -4.39 -5.87
C ILE A 266 20.73 -3.05 -5.39
N ASP A 267 20.66 -2.79 -4.09
CA ASP A 267 21.24 -1.62 -3.42
C ASP A 267 22.54 -2.05 -2.73
N LEU A 268 23.62 -1.34 -3.01
CA LEU A 268 24.96 -1.70 -2.57
C LEU A 268 25.67 -0.51 -1.93
N LEU A 269 26.29 -0.74 -0.78
CA LEU A 269 27.24 0.19 -0.18
C LEU A 269 28.64 -0.14 -0.70
N VAL A 270 29.15 0.73 -1.58
CA VAL A 270 30.44 0.57 -2.25
C VAL A 270 31.39 1.71 -1.88
N SER A 271 32.64 1.36 -1.60
CA SER A 271 33.73 2.32 -1.67
C SER A 271 34.21 2.48 -3.11
N ARG A 272 35.02 3.50 -3.39
CA ARG A 272 35.71 3.64 -4.69
C ARG A 272 36.44 2.35 -5.12
N ASP A 273 37.12 1.69 -4.18
CA ASP A 273 37.93 0.51 -4.47
C ASP A 273 37.09 -0.76 -4.58
N SER A 274 36.18 -1.02 -3.64
CA SER A 274 35.30 -2.21 -3.70
C SER A 274 34.32 -2.13 -4.88
N GLY A 275 33.82 -0.94 -5.22
CA GLY A 275 33.04 -0.71 -6.45
C GLY A 275 33.86 -1.02 -7.72
N SER A 276 35.15 -0.71 -7.74
CA SER A 276 36.02 -1.02 -8.88
C SER A 276 36.26 -2.53 -9.04
N GLN A 277 36.33 -3.28 -7.94
CA GLN A 277 36.49 -4.74 -7.92
C GLN A 277 35.18 -5.43 -8.33
N TYR A 278 34.05 -4.97 -7.77
CA TYR A 278 32.70 -5.41 -8.12
C TYR A 278 32.43 -5.28 -9.62
N LEU A 279 32.74 -4.13 -10.22
CA LEU A 279 32.57 -3.91 -11.66
C LEU A 279 33.43 -4.84 -12.54
N GLN A 280 34.65 -5.21 -12.10
CA GLN A 280 35.49 -6.19 -12.81
C GLN A 280 34.90 -7.61 -12.74
N THR A 281 34.38 -7.99 -11.57
CA THR A 281 33.69 -9.27 -11.36
C THR A 281 32.40 -9.34 -12.19
N ILE A 282 31.62 -8.26 -12.29
CA ILE A 282 30.45 -8.20 -13.18
C ILE A 282 30.85 -8.30 -14.66
N GLN A 283 31.89 -7.59 -15.12
CA GLN A 283 32.35 -7.69 -16.51
C GLN A 283 32.76 -9.13 -16.89
N THR A 284 33.21 -9.90 -15.89
CA THR A 284 33.57 -11.33 -16.05
C THR A 284 32.35 -12.24 -16.02
N ARG A 285 31.37 -11.99 -15.14
CA ARG A 285 30.15 -12.81 -14.94
C ARG A 285 29.04 -12.55 -15.96
N LEU A 286 28.87 -11.29 -16.36
CA LEU A 286 27.80 -10.79 -17.21
C LEU A 286 28.38 -10.02 -18.43
N PRO A 287 29.23 -10.67 -19.25
CA PRO A 287 29.98 -10.01 -20.31
C PRO A 287 29.06 -9.39 -21.38
N GLY A 288 29.20 -8.08 -21.59
CA GLY A 288 28.42 -7.32 -22.56
C GLY A 288 27.06 -6.83 -22.05
N SER A 289 26.70 -7.08 -20.79
CA SER A 289 25.51 -6.47 -20.16
C SER A 289 25.72 -4.98 -19.92
N SER A 290 24.75 -4.17 -20.34
CA SER A 290 24.59 -2.81 -19.81
C SER A 290 24.07 -2.87 -18.38
N LEU A 291 24.66 -2.05 -17.51
CA LEU A 291 24.16 -1.79 -16.17
C LEU A 291 23.54 -0.39 -16.16
N ASP A 292 22.34 -0.27 -15.60
CA ASP A 292 21.76 1.02 -15.24
C ASP A 292 22.01 1.24 -13.74
N LEU A 293 22.74 2.30 -13.41
CA LEU A 293 23.16 2.62 -12.04
C LEU A 293 22.62 3.98 -11.63
N SER A 294 21.94 4.02 -10.49
CA SER A 294 21.51 5.26 -9.84
C SER A 294 22.17 5.41 -8.47
N LEU A 295 22.61 6.63 -8.16
CA LEU A 295 23.16 6.97 -6.84
C LEU A 295 21.98 7.29 -5.91
N VAL A 296 21.80 6.49 -4.86
CA VAL A 296 20.68 6.61 -3.91
C VAL A 296 20.98 7.69 -2.88
N VAL A 297 22.17 7.64 -2.28
CA VAL A 297 22.64 8.61 -1.29
C VAL A 297 23.84 9.35 -1.87
N HIS A 298 23.70 10.67 -2.07
CA HIS A 298 24.72 11.51 -2.72
C HIS A 298 25.89 11.88 -1.81
N ASP A 299 25.61 12.19 -0.55
CA ASP A 299 26.60 12.46 0.51
C ASP A 299 26.21 11.59 1.72
N LEU A 300 26.87 10.44 1.87
CA LEU A 300 26.61 9.50 2.95
C LEU A 300 26.97 10.06 4.34
N PRO A 301 28.12 10.75 4.54
CA PRO A 301 28.42 11.48 5.77
C PRO A 301 27.30 12.45 6.21
N GLN A 302 26.78 13.31 5.32
CA GLN A 302 25.69 14.24 5.64
C GLN A 302 24.38 13.49 5.92
N ALA A 303 24.05 12.45 5.14
CA ALA A 303 22.85 11.65 5.37
C ALA A 303 22.91 10.87 6.70
N VAL A 304 24.09 10.43 7.14
CA VAL A 304 24.32 9.85 8.47
C VAL A 304 24.12 10.92 9.55
N PHE A 305 24.78 12.08 9.41
CA PHE A 305 24.68 13.20 10.33
C PHE A 305 23.22 13.65 10.56
N GLU A 306 22.42 13.78 9.50
CA GLU A 306 21.00 14.16 9.55
C GLU A 306 20.07 13.12 10.22
N THR A 307 20.56 11.92 10.59
CA THR A 307 19.77 10.99 11.43
C THR A 307 19.92 11.22 12.94
N PHE A 308 20.97 11.90 13.38
CA PHE A 308 21.19 12.22 14.79
C PHE A 308 20.37 13.46 15.21
N PRO A 309 19.96 13.57 16.49
CA PRO A 309 19.30 14.76 17.01
C PRO A 309 20.27 15.96 17.04
N ALA A 310 19.78 17.17 16.75
CA ALA A 310 20.62 18.36 16.78
C ALA A 310 20.95 18.78 18.22
N ALA A 311 22.12 19.41 18.42
CA ALA A 311 22.53 19.91 19.74
C ALA A 311 21.58 21.00 20.28
N ASP A 312 21.02 21.82 19.40
CA ASP A 312 20.08 22.89 19.76
C ASP A 312 18.70 22.35 20.18
N ASP A 313 18.37 21.09 19.87
CA ASP A 313 17.14 20.41 20.32
C ASP A 313 17.24 19.93 21.79
N LEU A 314 18.31 20.26 22.53
CA LEU A 314 18.50 19.80 23.92
C LEU A 314 17.84 20.72 24.97
N ASP A 315 17.42 21.93 24.58
CA ASP A 315 16.80 22.94 25.46
C ASP A 315 15.25 22.86 25.52
N GLU A 316 14.63 21.70 25.25
CA GLU A 316 13.17 21.54 25.43
C GLU A 316 12.79 21.48 26.94
N GLU A 317 11.88 22.35 27.39
CA GLU A 317 11.49 22.45 28.81
C GLU A 317 10.94 21.14 29.39
N GLN A 318 11.27 20.88 30.66
CA GLN A 318 10.93 19.65 31.38
C GLN A 318 9.45 19.64 31.86
N ASP A 319 8.51 19.55 30.91
CA ASP A 319 7.09 19.34 31.19
C ASP A 319 6.86 17.96 31.85
N ASN A 320 5.85 17.86 32.72
CA ASN A 320 5.46 16.63 33.43
C ASN A 320 4.30 15.88 32.76
N ASP A 321 3.66 16.42 31.70
CA ASP A 321 2.68 15.65 30.93
C ASP A 321 3.37 14.60 30.05
N ILE A 322 3.14 13.32 30.36
CA ILE A 322 3.65 12.19 29.58
C ILE A 322 3.19 12.21 28.11
N THR A 323 2.04 12.83 27.82
CA THR A 323 1.56 13.05 26.45
C THR A 323 2.51 13.96 25.70
N VAL A 324 2.89 15.09 26.31
CA VAL A 324 3.85 16.04 25.73
C VAL A 324 5.21 15.38 25.60
N GLN A 325 5.77 14.80 26.69
CA GLN A 325 7.06 14.10 26.62
C GLN A 325 7.09 12.98 25.56
N THR A 326 5.97 12.29 25.32
CA THR A 326 5.91 11.21 24.34
C THR A 326 5.69 11.73 22.90
N GLU A 327 5.01 12.86 22.70
CA GLU A 327 5.04 13.54 21.40
C GLU A 327 6.44 14.09 21.08
N LEU A 328 7.18 14.57 22.09
CA LEU A 328 8.62 14.89 21.95
C LEU A 328 9.46 13.63 21.67
N PHE A 329 9.16 12.49 22.31
CA PHE A 329 9.88 11.23 22.14
C PHE A 329 9.94 10.84 20.66
N PHE A 330 8.80 10.88 19.94
CA PHE A 330 8.69 10.48 18.53
C PHE A 330 9.05 11.57 17.49
N LYS A 331 9.52 12.76 17.89
CA LYS A 331 10.09 13.75 16.95
C LYS A 331 11.41 13.28 16.32
N ARG A 332 12.20 12.52 17.08
CA ARG A 332 13.60 12.17 16.81
C ARG A 332 13.89 10.71 17.17
N TYR A 333 14.93 10.13 16.60
CA TYR A 333 15.46 8.84 17.08
C TYR A 333 16.02 8.99 18.50
N ARG A 334 16.12 7.89 19.24
CA ARG A 334 16.45 7.87 20.68
C ARG A 334 17.52 6.81 20.96
N ASP A 335 18.51 7.15 21.78
CA ASP A 335 19.53 6.20 22.24
C ASP A 335 18.95 5.12 23.17
N LEU A 336 19.71 4.05 23.40
CA LEU A 336 19.27 2.89 24.20
C LEU A 336 18.87 3.30 25.63
N ASN A 337 19.64 4.21 26.24
CA ASN A 337 19.42 4.72 27.58
C ASN A 337 18.09 5.48 27.69
N THR A 338 17.80 6.37 26.74
CA THR A 338 16.54 7.13 26.67
C THR A 338 15.35 6.22 26.41
N ILE A 339 15.50 5.19 25.56
CA ILE A 339 14.47 4.17 25.35
C ILE A 339 14.18 3.41 26.65
N TYR A 340 15.22 2.98 27.37
CA TYR A 340 15.07 2.21 28.61
C TYR A 340 14.49 3.06 29.77
N GLN A 341 14.87 4.33 29.88
CA GLN A 341 14.24 5.27 30.83
C GLN A 341 12.77 5.52 30.50
N TRP A 342 12.42 5.61 29.21
CA TRP A 342 11.03 5.74 28.77
C TRP A 342 10.20 4.47 29.01
N PHE A 343 10.81 3.27 28.93
CA PHE A 343 10.16 2.03 29.36
C PHE A 343 9.83 2.04 30.86
N ASP A 344 10.78 2.45 31.69
CA ASP A 344 10.60 2.49 33.14
C ASP A 344 9.53 3.54 33.52
N LEU A 345 9.53 4.71 32.87
CA LEU A 345 8.47 5.73 32.98
C LEU A 345 7.08 5.22 32.55
N LEU A 346 6.99 4.45 31.45
CA LEU A 346 5.72 3.85 31.02
C LEU A 346 5.21 2.83 32.03
N VAL A 347 6.09 2.04 32.65
CA VAL A 347 5.71 1.03 33.65
C VAL A 347 5.24 1.69 34.95
N ASP A 348 5.89 2.76 35.40
CA ASP A 348 5.45 3.57 36.54
C ASP A 348 4.11 4.29 36.27
N THR A 349 3.83 4.65 35.01
CA THR A 349 2.57 5.32 34.61
C THR A 349 1.40 4.34 34.40
N TYR A 350 1.68 3.14 33.88
CA TYR A 350 0.68 2.10 33.58
C TYR A 350 0.93 0.80 34.39
N PRO A 351 1.09 0.86 35.73
CA PRO A 351 1.54 -0.29 36.53
C PRO A 351 0.52 -1.43 36.57
N ASP A 352 -0.76 -1.17 36.31
CA ASP A 352 -1.79 -2.21 36.21
C ASP A 352 -1.79 -2.96 34.87
N LEU A 353 -1.12 -2.42 33.84
CA LEU A 353 -1.13 -2.95 32.47
C LEU A 353 0.23 -3.46 31.98
N LEU A 354 1.33 -2.89 32.47
CA LEU A 354 2.69 -3.20 32.02
C LEU A 354 3.53 -3.96 33.04
N THR A 355 4.45 -4.77 32.52
CA THR A 355 5.61 -5.33 33.24
C THR A 355 6.85 -5.31 32.35
N VAL A 356 8.00 -4.90 32.90
CA VAL A 356 9.31 -5.19 32.31
C VAL A 356 9.61 -6.67 32.54
N GLU A 357 9.97 -7.38 31.48
CA GLU A 357 10.42 -8.77 31.54
C GLU A 357 11.86 -8.85 31.00
N TRP A 358 12.70 -9.58 31.74
CA TRP A 358 14.16 -9.63 31.51
C TRP A 358 14.49 -10.87 30.69
N ILE A 359 14.87 -10.69 29.43
CA ILE A 359 15.11 -11.78 28.48
C ILE A 359 16.46 -12.45 28.73
N GLY A 360 17.47 -11.64 29.08
CA GLY A 360 18.85 -12.06 29.32
C GLY A 360 19.80 -10.87 29.25
N GLN A 361 21.08 -11.15 29.00
CA GLN A 361 22.13 -10.14 28.83
C GLN A 361 22.90 -10.38 27.52
N THR A 362 23.36 -9.28 26.93
CA THR A 362 24.20 -9.26 25.72
C THR A 362 25.67 -9.57 26.01
N PHE A 363 26.52 -9.59 24.98
CA PHE A 363 27.96 -9.83 25.12
C PHE A 363 28.68 -8.76 25.94
N GLU A 364 28.38 -7.48 25.73
CA GLU A 364 28.93 -6.36 26.52
C GLU A 364 28.20 -6.18 27.87
N GLY A 365 27.27 -7.07 28.23
CA GLY A 365 26.61 -7.12 29.54
C GLY A 365 25.45 -6.15 29.72
N ARG A 366 24.81 -5.68 28.64
CA ARG A 366 23.57 -4.89 28.70
C ARG A 366 22.37 -5.82 28.86
N ASP A 367 21.40 -5.42 29.67
CA ASP A 367 20.16 -6.19 29.84
C ASP A 367 19.27 -6.08 28.59
N ILE A 368 18.68 -7.21 28.18
CA ILE A 368 17.71 -7.28 27.09
C ILE A 368 16.30 -7.15 27.72
N LYS A 369 15.73 -5.94 27.68
CA LYS A 369 14.40 -5.62 28.24
C LYS A 369 13.27 -5.86 27.24
N ALA A 370 12.27 -6.66 27.62
CA ALA A 370 10.97 -6.72 26.98
C ALA A 370 9.88 -6.05 27.83
N LEU A 371 8.74 -5.73 27.22
CA LEU A 371 7.56 -5.15 27.86
C LEU A 371 6.33 -6.00 27.54
N ARG A 372 5.77 -6.66 28.56
CA ARG A 372 4.47 -7.33 28.46
C ARG A 372 3.36 -6.34 28.78
N LEU A 373 2.31 -6.37 27.96
CA LEU A 373 1.10 -5.57 28.06
C LEU A 373 -0.12 -6.50 28.17
N THR A 374 -0.81 -6.45 29.31
CA THR A 374 -2.01 -7.26 29.59
C THR A 374 -3.03 -6.48 30.41
N ALA A 375 -4.34 -6.68 30.18
CA ALA A 375 -5.39 -6.15 31.06
C ALA A 375 -5.77 -7.12 32.22
N HIS A 376 -5.02 -8.20 32.40
CA HIS A 376 -5.33 -9.29 33.33
C HIS A 376 -4.24 -9.55 34.37
N LYS A 377 -3.35 -8.56 34.58
CA LYS A 377 -2.34 -8.59 35.64
C LYS A 377 -2.99 -8.92 36.99
N ASP A 378 -2.44 -9.93 37.67
CA ASP A 378 -2.90 -10.46 38.96
C ASP A 378 -4.39 -10.85 39.05
N ASN A 379 -5.08 -11.11 37.92
CA ASN A 379 -6.51 -11.46 37.90
C ASN A 379 -6.74 -12.96 38.15
N PRO A 380 -7.22 -13.39 39.35
CA PRO A 380 -7.41 -14.81 39.69
C PRO A 380 -8.59 -15.47 38.94
N SER A 381 -9.32 -14.72 38.11
CA SER A 381 -10.43 -15.22 37.29
C SER A 381 -9.96 -15.81 35.96
N VAL A 382 -8.71 -15.58 35.56
CA VAL A 382 -8.12 -16.10 34.32
C VAL A 382 -7.51 -17.46 34.61
N THR A 383 -8.25 -18.53 34.32
CA THR A 383 -7.83 -19.92 34.59
C THR A 383 -7.05 -20.57 33.44
N GLU A 384 -6.99 -19.91 32.28
CA GLU A 384 -6.31 -20.37 31.06
C GLU A 384 -5.53 -19.18 30.48
N PRO A 385 -4.26 -19.36 30.05
CA PRO A 385 -3.42 -18.25 29.60
C PRO A 385 -3.90 -17.67 28.26
N LEU A 386 -3.84 -16.34 28.13
CA LEU A 386 -4.31 -15.63 26.94
C LEU A 386 -3.32 -15.78 25.77
N LYS A 387 -3.85 -15.92 24.54
CA LYS A 387 -3.04 -15.89 23.32
C LYS A 387 -2.16 -14.63 23.29
N THR A 388 -0.87 -14.79 23.11
CA THR A 388 0.10 -13.67 23.05
C THR A 388 0.40 -13.29 21.59
N LEU A 389 0.43 -11.99 21.29
CA LEU A 389 1.06 -11.45 20.07
C LEU A 389 2.42 -10.86 20.44
N VAL A 390 3.47 -11.44 19.88
CA VAL A 390 4.86 -10.98 20.03
C VAL A 390 5.19 -9.97 18.92
N ILE A 391 5.80 -8.86 19.31
CA ILE A 391 6.30 -7.82 18.40
C ILE A 391 7.77 -7.54 18.73
N THR A 392 8.68 -7.94 17.84
CA THR A 392 10.13 -7.70 17.94
C THR A 392 10.58 -6.58 17.00
N SER A 393 11.68 -5.92 17.35
CA SER A 393 12.37 -4.97 16.46
C SER A 393 13.82 -4.75 16.88
N GLY A 394 14.61 -4.09 16.03
CA GLY A 394 16.01 -3.80 16.32
C GLY A 394 16.85 -5.07 16.52
N ILE A 395 16.57 -6.12 15.75
CA ILE A 395 17.42 -7.31 15.64
C ILE A 395 18.69 -6.98 14.84
N HIS A 396 18.55 -6.26 13.73
CA HIS A 396 19.63 -5.52 13.10
C HIS A 396 19.70 -4.10 13.67
N ALA A 397 20.90 -3.65 14.05
CA ALA A 397 21.07 -2.42 14.82
C ALA A 397 20.76 -1.12 14.05
N ARG A 398 21.24 -0.98 12.81
CA ARG A 398 21.04 0.23 11.97
C ARG A 398 19.59 0.57 11.61
N GLU A 399 18.66 -0.34 11.86
CA GLU A 399 17.26 -0.26 11.43
C GLU A 399 16.40 0.54 12.40
N TRP A 400 16.85 1.75 12.77
CA TRP A 400 16.29 2.61 13.83
C TRP A 400 14.78 2.89 13.74
N ILE A 401 14.22 2.86 12.53
CA ILE A 401 12.78 3.01 12.30
C ILE A 401 11.96 1.82 12.85
N SER A 402 12.53 0.62 12.92
CA SER A 402 11.87 -0.56 13.52
C SER A 402 11.62 -0.37 15.01
N VAL A 403 12.69 -0.06 15.76
CA VAL A 403 12.69 0.25 17.20
C VAL A 403 11.66 1.35 17.51
N SER A 404 11.76 2.46 16.79
CA SER A 404 10.86 3.62 16.95
C SER A 404 9.41 3.28 16.66
N THR A 405 9.15 2.41 15.68
CA THR A 405 7.81 1.93 15.32
C THR A 405 7.24 0.98 16.39
N SER A 406 8.05 0.08 16.95
CA SER A 406 7.64 -0.81 18.05
C SER A 406 7.23 -0.01 19.29
N CYS A 407 8.05 0.96 19.70
CA CYS A 407 7.72 1.92 20.76
C CYS A 407 6.41 2.70 20.44
N TYR A 408 6.23 3.17 19.20
CA TYR A 408 5.00 3.87 18.81
C TYR A 408 3.75 2.98 18.89
N ILE A 409 3.82 1.72 18.47
CA ILE A 409 2.71 0.77 18.54
C ILE A 409 2.29 0.55 20.00
N LEU A 410 3.26 0.33 20.91
CA LEU A 410 3.02 0.19 22.33
C LEU A 410 2.31 1.43 22.90
N PHE A 411 2.91 2.62 22.73
CA PHE A 411 2.31 3.87 23.20
C PHE A 411 0.88 4.07 22.65
N LYS A 412 0.65 3.77 21.38
CA LYS A 412 -0.67 3.97 20.77
C LYS A 412 -1.70 2.93 21.19
N LEU A 413 -1.31 1.74 21.63
CA LEU A 413 -2.22 0.81 22.32
C LEU A 413 -2.67 1.36 23.68
N LEU A 414 -1.72 1.85 24.49
CA LEU A 414 -2.00 2.46 25.80
C LEU A 414 -2.91 3.69 25.67
N GLN A 415 -2.53 4.65 24.83
CA GLN A 415 -3.31 5.87 24.63
C GLN A 415 -4.72 5.58 24.05
N ASP A 416 -4.87 4.60 23.15
CA ASP A 416 -6.19 4.20 22.64
C ASP A 416 -7.02 3.46 23.70
N PHE A 417 -6.40 2.72 24.62
CA PHE A 417 -7.08 2.09 25.77
C PHE A 417 -7.59 3.15 26.76
N ASP A 418 -6.75 4.09 27.18
CA ASP A 418 -7.11 5.17 28.10
C ASP A 418 -8.18 6.10 27.53
N SER A 419 -8.07 6.42 26.24
CA SER A 419 -9.12 7.12 25.46
C SER A 419 -10.45 6.35 25.36
N GLY A 420 -10.58 5.19 26.01
CA GLY A 420 -11.81 4.40 26.05
C GLY A 420 -12.16 3.68 24.74
N LYS A 421 -11.24 3.61 23.77
CA LYS A 421 -11.58 3.14 22.42
C LYS A 421 -11.86 1.64 22.44
N LYS A 422 -13.10 1.29 22.06
CA LYS A 422 -13.65 -0.07 22.14
C LYS A 422 -12.81 -1.16 21.46
N LYS A 423 -12.00 -0.82 20.45
CA LYS A 423 -11.06 -1.76 19.81
C LYS A 423 -9.88 -2.11 20.73
N ALA A 424 -9.15 -1.12 21.25
CA ALA A 424 -8.04 -1.35 22.18
C ALA A 424 -8.52 -2.13 23.43
N LYS A 425 -9.69 -1.77 23.98
CA LYS A 425 -10.31 -2.53 25.07
C LYS A 425 -10.75 -3.95 24.67
N LYS A 426 -11.23 -4.21 23.43
CA LYS A 426 -11.45 -5.60 22.98
C LYS A 426 -10.12 -6.37 22.87
N PHE A 427 -9.03 -5.72 22.43
CA PHE A 427 -7.74 -6.38 22.29
C PHE A 427 -7.16 -6.80 23.65
N LEU A 428 -6.86 -5.85 24.55
CA LEU A 428 -6.22 -6.19 25.84
C LEU A 428 -7.08 -7.10 26.74
N ASN A 429 -8.41 -7.09 26.55
CA ASN A 429 -9.31 -8.00 27.28
C ASN A 429 -9.32 -9.46 26.74
N ASN A 430 -8.74 -9.74 25.56
CA ASN A 430 -8.80 -11.06 24.90
C ASN A 430 -7.44 -11.63 24.47
N MET A 431 -6.38 -10.82 24.47
CA MET A 431 -5.03 -11.22 24.10
C MET A 431 -3.97 -10.36 24.80
N ASP A 432 -2.85 -10.98 25.15
CA ASP A 432 -1.66 -10.31 25.66
C ASP A 432 -0.77 -9.84 24.50
N PHE A 433 0.02 -8.80 24.73
CA PHE A 433 1.06 -8.34 23.80
C PHE A 433 2.42 -8.39 24.50
N LEU A 434 3.45 -8.86 23.79
CA LEU A 434 4.84 -8.85 24.28
C LEU A 434 5.70 -8.09 23.28
N PHE A 435 6.23 -6.95 23.70
CA PHE A 435 7.12 -6.11 22.91
C PHE A 435 8.58 -6.36 23.30
N LEU A 436 9.45 -6.57 22.32
CA LEU A 436 10.91 -6.52 22.49
C LEU A 436 11.45 -5.46 21.50
N PRO A 437 11.47 -4.17 21.88
CA PRO A 437 11.72 -3.10 20.92
C PRO A 437 13.19 -2.99 20.47
N VAL A 438 14.14 -3.49 21.27
CA VAL A 438 15.56 -3.57 20.92
C VAL A 438 16.06 -4.99 21.25
N MET A 439 16.06 -5.88 20.27
CA MET A 439 16.60 -7.24 20.44
C MET A 439 18.14 -7.27 20.45
N ASN A 440 18.81 -6.27 19.87
CA ASN A 440 20.26 -6.13 19.81
C ASN A 440 20.77 -4.86 20.53
N PRO A 441 20.75 -4.78 21.87
CA PRO A 441 21.17 -3.59 22.61
C PRO A 441 22.61 -3.14 22.31
N ASP A 442 23.56 -4.07 22.17
CA ASP A 442 24.97 -3.74 21.96
C ASP A 442 25.22 -3.17 20.56
N GLY A 443 24.66 -3.81 19.53
CA GLY A 443 24.73 -3.28 18.17
C GLY A 443 24.01 -1.94 18.07
N TYR A 444 22.85 -1.79 18.72
CA TYR A 444 22.09 -0.54 18.72
C TYR A 444 22.92 0.60 19.32
N GLU A 445 23.49 0.40 20.51
CA GLU A 445 24.39 1.38 21.15
C GLU A 445 25.60 1.71 20.26
N HIS A 446 26.18 0.72 19.58
CA HIS A 446 27.30 0.92 18.64
C HIS A 446 26.92 1.80 17.44
N THR A 447 25.66 1.78 17.00
CA THR A 447 25.16 2.70 15.95
C THR A 447 24.99 4.15 16.42
N TRP A 448 24.91 4.37 17.74
CA TRP A 448 24.91 5.71 18.33
C TRP A 448 26.33 6.20 18.66
N SER A 449 27.26 5.29 18.99
CA SER A 449 28.60 5.65 19.50
C SER A 449 29.76 5.50 18.51
N SER A 450 29.59 4.83 17.36
CA SER A 450 30.73 4.46 16.50
C SER A 450 30.40 4.33 15.01
N ASP A 451 29.49 3.42 14.63
CA ASP A 451 29.13 3.17 13.22
C ASP A 451 27.62 3.04 13.06
N ARG A 452 27.01 4.11 12.51
CA ARG A 452 25.58 4.22 12.24
C ARG A 452 25.03 3.12 11.33
N LEU A 453 25.88 2.46 10.54
CA LEU A 453 25.50 1.44 9.56
C LEU A 453 25.76 0.00 10.04
N TRP A 454 26.17 -0.20 11.29
CA TRP A 454 26.39 -1.52 11.87
C TRP A 454 25.11 -2.37 11.92
N ARG A 455 25.19 -3.64 11.50
CA ARG A 455 24.06 -4.59 11.43
C ARG A 455 23.98 -5.52 12.65
N LYS A 456 25.07 -6.24 12.91
CA LYS A 456 25.17 -7.44 13.77
C LYS A 456 25.14 -7.14 15.27
N ASN A 457 25.25 -8.16 16.14
CA ASN A 457 25.57 -7.94 17.56
C ASN A 457 27.05 -7.48 17.74
N LYS A 458 27.55 -7.37 18.97
CA LYS A 458 28.96 -7.03 19.27
C LYS A 458 29.78 -8.19 19.84
N GLN A 459 29.32 -9.43 19.68
CA GLN A 459 29.99 -10.62 20.20
C GLN A 459 31.34 -10.88 19.50
N GLU A 460 32.35 -11.30 20.27
CA GLU A 460 33.60 -11.81 19.72
C GLU A 460 33.36 -13.09 18.90
N THR A 461 33.99 -13.18 17.72
CA THR A 461 33.96 -14.38 16.87
C THR A 461 35.31 -15.11 16.93
N TYR A 462 35.45 -16.24 16.22
CA TYR A 462 36.75 -16.92 16.09
C TYR A 462 37.83 -16.04 15.41
N ASN A 463 37.45 -14.95 14.75
CA ASN A 463 38.35 -13.94 14.20
C ASN A 463 38.26 -12.64 15.02
N ALA A 464 39.21 -12.43 15.94
CA ALA A 464 39.25 -11.26 16.81
C ALA A 464 39.36 -9.88 16.11
N ALA A 465 39.52 -9.84 14.77
CA ALA A 465 39.44 -8.61 13.98
C ALA A 465 38.01 -8.28 13.51
N CYS A 466 37.07 -9.24 13.58
CA CYS A 466 35.72 -9.12 13.03
C CYS A 466 34.68 -9.57 14.05
N PHE A 467 34.01 -8.59 14.64
CA PHE A 467 32.97 -8.77 15.66
C PHE A 467 31.60 -8.97 15.01
N GLY A 468 30.70 -9.58 15.76
CA GLY A 468 29.28 -9.63 15.44
C GLY A 468 28.84 -10.91 14.74
N ILE A 469 27.77 -11.48 15.26
CA ILE A 469 26.92 -12.49 14.61
C ILE A 469 25.62 -11.80 14.17
N ASP A 470 25.11 -12.18 13.01
CA ASP A 470 23.77 -11.80 12.59
C ASP A 470 22.73 -12.65 13.32
N ILE A 471 21.93 -11.99 14.15
CA ILE A 471 20.96 -12.63 15.04
C ILE A 471 19.83 -13.26 14.20
N ASP A 472 19.42 -12.65 13.08
CA ASP A 472 18.38 -13.19 12.17
C ASP A 472 18.88 -14.33 11.26
N HIS A 473 20.07 -14.88 11.53
CA HIS A 473 20.53 -16.12 10.90
C HIS A 473 21.04 -17.15 11.94
N SER A 474 20.92 -16.83 13.24
CA SER A 474 21.48 -17.62 14.35
C SER A 474 20.44 -18.48 15.10
N PHE A 475 19.24 -18.73 14.53
CA PHE A 475 18.20 -19.56 15.17
C PHE A 475 18.26 -21.03 14.75
N ASN A 476 17.88 -21.94 15.66
CA ASN A 476 17.88 -23.39 15.40
C ASN A 476 16.65 -23.88 14.62
N PHE A 477 16.43 -23.36 13.42
CA PHE A 477 15.54 -23.96 12.42
C PHE A 477 16.16 -23.88 11.03
N HIS A 478 16.44 -25.05 10.43
CA HIS A 478 17.19 -25.18 9.17
C HIS A 478 18.51 -24.39 9.14
N PHE A 479 19.12 -24.16 10.32
CA PHE A 479 20.44 -23.55 10.44
C PHE A 479 21.46 -24.36 9.64
N THR A 480 22.22 -23.66 8.81
CA THR A 480 23.40 -24.19 8.15
C THR A 480 24.58 -23.28 8.48
N ARG A 481 25.73 -23.87 8.79
CA ARG A 481 26.97 -23.12 8.86
C ARG A 481 27.24 -22.54 7.47
N SER A 482 27.25 -21.21 7.36
CA SER A 482 27.58 -20.52 6.12
C SER A 482 29.07 -20.62 5.79
N ASP A 483 29.41 -20.49 4.52
CA ASP A 483 30.77 -20.21 4.05
C ASP A 483 31.14 -18.71 4.23
N GLU A 484 30.19 -17.88 4.70
CA GLU A 484 30.42 -16.46 4.98
C GLU A 484 31.47 -16.25 6.09
N SER A 485 32.28 -15.22 5.92
CA SER A 485 33.30 -14.80 6.85
C SER A 485 32.70 -14.12 8.09
N PRO A 486 33.38 -14.16 9.26
CA PRO A 486 32.98 -13.36 10.43
C PRO A 486 32.97 -11.83 10.18
N CYS A 487 33.58 -11.39 9.07
CA CYS A 487 33.63 -10.00 8.63
C CYS A 487 32.47 -9.62 7.70
N GLY A 488 31.67 -10.60 7.25
CA GLY A 488 30.46 -10.39 6.47
C GLY A 488 29.27 -9.96 7.31
N GLU A 489 28.30 -9.35 6.65
CA GLU A 489 27.10 -8.76 7.24
C GLU A 489 26.09 -9.81 7.73
N ASP A 490 25.93 -10.90 7.00
CA ASP A 490 24.98 -12.00 7.27
C ASP A 490 25.68 -13.23 7.89
N TYR A 491 26.75 -13.02 8.66
CA TYR A 491 27.49 -14.12 9.32
C TYR A 491 26.66 -14.76 10.44
N PRO A 492 26.25 -16.04 10.33
CA PRO A 492 25.27 -16.65 11.26
C PRO A 492 25.86 -17.21 12.56
N GLY A 493 27.19 -17.22 12.67
CA GLY A 493 27.94 -17.99 13.67
C GLY A 493 28.45 -19.34 13.12
N GLU A 494 29.26 -20.02 13.93
CA GLU A 494 29.69 -21.41 13.70
C GLU A 494 28.57 -22.42 14.01
N GLY A 495 27.61 -22.05 14.87
CA GLY A 495 26.47 -22.88 15.29
C GLY A 495 25.19 -22.10 15.62
N ALA A 496 24.06 -22.83 15.64
CA ALA A 496 22.77 -22.27 16.02
C ALA A 496 22.72 -21.88 17.51
N PHE A 497 22.11 -20.74 17.81
CA PHE A 497 22.08 -20.09 19.12
C PHE A 497 23.48 -19.76 19.68
N GLU A 498 24.43 -19.41 18.81
CA GLU A 498 25.72 -18.87 19.21
C GLU A 498 25.63 -17.39 19.60
N SER A 499 24.76 -16.60 18.95
CA SER A 499 24.37 -15.27 19.45
C SER A 499 23.76 -15.40 20.84
N LEU A 500 24.31 -14.67 21.82
CA LEU A 500 23.78 -14.64 23.17
C LEU A 500 22.34 -14.10 23.21
N GLU A 501 21.98 -13.20 22.30
CA GLU A 501 20.65 -12.61 22.18
C GLU A 501 19.61 -13.62 21.64
N SER A 502 19.93 -14.39 20.59
CA SER A 502 19.03 -15.44 20.09
C SER A 502 18.90 -16.60 21.08
N ASN A 503 19.99 -16.94 21.79
CA ASN A 503 20.01 -17.94 22.86
C ASN A 503 19.16 -17.50 24.07
N ALA A 504 19.34 -16.27 24.56
CA ALA A 504 18.56 -15.69 25.64
C ALA A 504 17.06 -15.64 25.30
N TRP A 505 16.73 -15.21 24.08
CA TRP A 505 15.35 -15.18 23.61
C TRP A 505 14.72 -16.57 23.56
N ASP A 506 15.41 -17.60 23.05
CA ASP A 506 14.86 -18.96 23.08
C ASP A 506 14.71 -19.51 24.51
N ASN A 507 15.68 -19.27 25.39
CA ASN A 507 15.63 -19.66 26.80
C ASN A 507 14.44 -19.05 27.54
N TYR A 508 14.25 -17.74 27.40
CA TYR A 508 13.09 -17.03 27.93
C TYR A 508 11.78 -17.64 27.37
N LEU A 509 11.67 -17.79 26.04
CA LEU A 509 10.49 -18.34 25.38
C LEU A 509 10.20 -19.81 25.74
N ASN A 510 11.19 -20.58 26.19
CA ASN A 510 10.99 -21.94 26.69
C ASN A 510 10.53 -21.95 28.15
N GLN A 511 11.01 -21.01 28.97
CA GLN A 511 10.62 -20.86 30.37
C GLN A 511 9.19 -20.32 30.52
N THR A 512 8.85 -19.26 29.78
CA THR A 512 7.53 -18.61 29.85
C THR A 512 6.45 -19.28 28.98
N LYS A 513 6.74 -20.41 28.32
CA LYS A 513 5.83 -21.04 27.33
C LYS A 513 4.45 -21.42 27.88
N HIS A 514 4.36 -21.64 29.19
CA HIS A 514 3.09 -21.93 29.88
C HIS A 514 2.25 -20.67 30.14
N ASP A 515 2.91 -19.53 30.39
CA ASP A 515 2.25 -18.26 30.71
C ASP A 515 1.94 -17.44 29.44
N HIS A 516 2.75 -17.63 28.38
CA HIS A 516 2.67 -16.92 27.10
C HIS A 516 2.47 -17.90 25.92
N PRO A 517 1.25 -18.39 25.65
CA PRO A 517 0.93 -19.17 24.46
C PRO A 517 0.95 -18.25 23.23
N ILE A 518 2.13 -18.12 22.61
CA ILE A 518 2.36 -17.31 21.41
C ILE A 518 1.46 -17.78 20.29
N TYR A 519 0.61 -16.88 19.80
CA TYR A 519 -0.25 -17.14 18.65
C TYR A 519 0.25 -16.43 17.39
N GLY A 520 0.76 -15.20 17.54
CA GLY A 520 1.33 -14.43 16.43
C GLY A 520 2.72 -13.91 16.73
N TYR A 521 3.56 -13.87 15.71
CA TYR A 521 4.87 -13.21 15.70
C TYR A 521 4.91 -12.15 14.59
N ILE A 522 5.35 -10.94 14.93
CA ILE A 522 5.61 -9.85 13.97
C ILE A 522 6.97 -9.28 14.28
N ASP A 523 7.89 -9.42 13.34
CA ASP A 523 9.22 -8.82 13.42
C ASP A 523 9.28 -7.57 12.55
N LEU A 524 9.81 -6.47 13.09
CA LEU A 524 9.91 -5.21 12.36
C LEU A 524 11.35 -4.98 11.92
N HIS A 525 11.55 -4.88 10.61
CA HIS A 525 12.83 -4.65 9.95
C HIS A 525 12.74 -3.38 9.07
N SER A 526 13.80 -2.93 8.44
CA SER A 526 13.77 -1.93 7.36
C SER A 526 14.89 -2.20 6.37
N TYR A 527 14.74 -1.98 5.06
CA TYR A 527 13.73 -1.16 4.39
C TYR A 527 13.28 -1.81 3.07
N ALA A 528 11.99 -1.79 2.75
CA ALA A 528 11.52 -2.16 1.40
C ALA A 528 10.06 -1.74 1.09
N GLU A 529 9.26 -1.44 2.12
CA GLU A 529 7.80 -1.46 2.10
C GLU A 529 7.25 -2.84 1.69
N GLU A 530 7.58 -3.88 2.48
CA GLU A 530 7.26 -5.29 2.20
C GLU A 530 6.83 -6.07 3.46
N ILE A 531 6.07 -7.14 3.24
CA ILE A 531 5.54 -8.08 4.25
C ILE A 531 5.92 -9.48 3.81
N LEU A 532 6.85 -10.08 4.53
CA LEU A 532 7.40 -11.40 4.25
C LEU A 532 6.69 -12.44 5.10
N TYR A 533 6.28 -13.54 4.48
CA TYR A 533 5.78 -14.73 5.16
C TYR A 533 6.77 -15.91 4.99
N PRO A 534 6.74 -16.92 5.87
CA PRO A 534 7.61 -18.09 5.78
C PRO A 534 7.50 -18.84 4.43
N TYR A 535 8.45 -19.66 4.03
CA TYR A 535 9.76 -19.83 4.65
C TYR A 535 10.80 -18.86 4.08
N ALA A 536 11.84 -18.57 4.86
CA ALA A 536 13.07 -17.91 4.40
C ALA A 536 14.06 -18.94 3.85
N PHE A 537 14.28 -20.08 4.52
CA PHE A 537 15.38 -20.99 4.19
C PHE A 537 15.33 -21.63 2.78
N THR A 538 14.16 -21.71 2.14
CA THR A 538 14.01 -22.17 0.74
C THR A 538 12.67 -21.76 0.15
N CYS A 539 12.57 -21.63 -1.18
CA CYS A 539 11.30 -21.55 -1.90
C CYS A 539 10.75 -22.91 -2.36
N SER A 540 11.45 -24.02 -2.07
CA SER A 540 11.00 -25.38 -2.42
C SER A 540 9.99 -25.99 -1.43
N GLU A 541 9.82 -25.40 -0.24
CA GLU A 541 8.85 -25.82 0.77
C GLU A 541 7.76 -24.78 0.99
N THR A 542 6.55 -25.24 1.33
CA THR A 542 5.36 -24.39 1.53
C THR A 542 4.93 -24.37 3.01
N PRO A 543 4.47 -23.23 3.54
CA PRO A 543 3.96 -23.14 4.89
C PRO A 543 2.72 -24.03 5.12
N ARG A 544 2.66 -24.71 6.28
CA ARG A 544 1.52 -25.57 6.70
C ARG A 544 0.13 -24.92 6.56
N ASP A 545 0.02 -23.60 6.69
CA ASP A 545 -1.22 -22.84 6.51
C ASP A 545 -1.05 -21.60 5.59
N GLU A 546 -0.32 -21.76 4.47
CA GLU A 546 -0.01 -20.70 3.49
C GLU A 546 -1.22 -19.83 3.07
N GLU A 547 -2.38 -20.40 2.76
CA GLU A 547 -3.56 -19.62 2.33
C GLU A 547 -4.01 -18.63 3.41
N ASN A 548 -3.94 -19.02 4.70
CA ASN A 548 -4.27 -18.15 5.83
C ASN A 548 -3.20 -17.05 6.02
N LEU A 549 -1.92 -17.41 5.92
CA LEU A 549 -0.81 -16.46 6.03
C LEU A 549 -0.88 -15.38 4.94
N ILE A 550 -1.15 -15.79 3.69
CA ILE A 550 -1.29 -14.89 2.56
C ILE A 550 -2.54 -14.00 2.71
N GLU A 551 -3.70 -14.54 3.12
CA GLU A 551 -4.90 -13.71 3.37
C GLU A 551 -4.61 -12.67 4.46
N LEU A 552 -4.00 -13.08 5.58
CA LEU A 552 -3.65 -12.19 6.68
C LEU A 552 -2.64 -11.12 6.23
N ALA A 553 -1.56 -11.48 5.53
CA ALA A 553 -0.56 -10.54 5.01
C ALA A 553 -1.16 -9.50 4.04
N TYR A 554 -2.05 -9.92 3.13
CA TYR A 554 -2.78 -8.97 2.27
C TYR A 554 -3.73 -8.09 3.09
N GLY A 555 -4.30 -8.60 4.19
CA GLY A 555 -5.05 -7.81 5.18
C GLY A 555 -4.19 -6.76 5.90
N LEU A 556 -2.94 -7.09 6.24
CA LEU A 556 -1.97 -6.14 6.81
C LEU A 556 -1.61 -5.04 5.79
N SER A 557 -1.23 -5.42 4.57
CA SER A 557 -0.92 -4.48 3.46
C SER A 557 -2.12 -3.58 3.12
N GLN A 558 -3.34 -4.13 3.08
CA GLN A 558 -4.56 -3.34 2.91
C GLN A 558 -4.78 -2.34 4.05
N SER A 559 -4.49 -2.73 5.29
CA SER A 559 -4.68 -1.89 6.48
C SER A 559 -3.69 -0.72 6.52
N ILE A 560 -2.44 -0.96 6.11
CA ILE A 560 -1.42 0.09 5.87
C ILE A 560 -1.92 1.06 4.78
N ARG A 561 -2.33 0.53 3.62
CA ARG A 561 -2.78 1.35 2.48
C ARG A 561 -4.01 2.20 2.79
N LEU A 562 -4.93 1.71 3.62
CA LEU A 562 -6.08 2.47 4.10
C LEU A 562 -5.73 3.50 5.19
N SER A 563 -4.56 3.39 5.83
CA SER A 563 -4.09 4.31 6.88
C SER A 563 -3.27 5.48 6.34
N THR A 564 -2.43 5.26 5.32
CA THR A 564 -1.43 6.24 4.83
C THR A 564 -1.23 6.25 3.31
N GLY A 565 -1.98 5.44 2.56
CA GLY A 565 -1.81 5.29 1.10
C GLY A 565 -0.62 4.41 0.68
N LYS A 566 0.31 4.06 1.58
CA LYS A 566 1.46 3.20 1.27
C LYS A 566 1.04 1.78 0.90
N SER A 567 1.77 1.16 -0.04
CA SER A 567 1.39 -0.13 -0.62
C SER A 567 2.50 -1.16 -0.40
N TYR A 568 2.47 -1.81 0.76
CA TYR A 568 3.49 -2.81 1.09
C TYR A 568 3.28 -4.08 0.25
N THR A 569 4.36 -4.63 -0.33
CA THR A 569 4.31 -5.84 -1.17
C THR A 569 4.25 -7.09 -0.30
N VAL A 570 3.51 -8.12 -0.73
CA VAL A 570 3.44 -9.42 -0.03
C VAL A 570 4.16 -10.47 -0.87
N LEU A 571 5.13 -11.15 -0.28
CA LEU A 571 5.96 -12.19 -0.89
C LEU A 571 6.51 -13.16 0.19
N SER A 572 7.05 -14.30 -0.22
CA SER A 572 7.74 -15.21 0.72
C SER A 572 9.15 -14.71 1.03
N ALA A 573 9.62 -14.97 2.25
CA ALA A 573 10.95 -14.52 2.69
C ALA A 573 12.10 -15.12 1.88
N CYS A 574 11.93 -16.32 1.29
CA CYS A 574 12.90 -16.93 0.40
C CYS A 574 13.03 -16.22 -0.97
N GLU A 575 11.97 -15.56 -1.48
CA GLU A 575 12.06 -14.75 -2.70
C GLU A 575 12.75 -13.41 -2.42
N ASP A 576 12.63 -12.90 -1.19
CA ASP A 576 13.31 -11.70 -0.71
C ASP A 576 14.82 -11.98 -0.48
N LYS A 577 15.15 -12.86 0.47
CA LYS A 577 16.53 -13.29 0.78
C LYS A 577 17.20 -14.08 -0.36
N GLY A 578 16.45 -14.45 -1.42
CA GLY A 578 16.99 -15.11 -2.61
C GLY A 578 17.58 -16.51 -2.36
N SER A 579 17.06 -17.24 -1.39
CA SER A 579 17.71 -18.39 -0.75
C SER A 579 17.91 -19.60 -1.67
N ASP A 580 17.14 -19.73 -2.76
CA ASP A 580 17.38 -20.76 -3.79
C ASP A 580 18.69 -20.51 -4.59
N LEU A 581 19.26 -19.30 -4.53
CA LEU A 581 20.58 -18.95 -5.09
C LEU A 581 21.70 -19.07 -4.06
N LEU A 582 21.45 -18.61 -2.83
CA LEU A 582 22.40 -18.56 -1.72
C LEU A 582 21.71 -19.06 -0.43
N PRO A 583 21.67 -20.39 -0.19
CA PRO A 583 20.85 -20.99 0.88
C PRO A 583 21.18 -20.53 2.29
N SER A 584 22.43 -20.13 2.55
CA SER A 584 22.86 -19.53 3.82
C SER A 584 22.11 -18.24 4.16
N MET A 585 21.67 -17.47 3.16
CA MET A 585 20.99 -16.17 3.40
C MET A 585 19.54 -16.32 3.87
N GLY A 586 18.95 -17.52 3.85
CA GLY A 586 17.64 -17.80 4.46
C GLY A 586 17.70 -18.73 5.69
N ALA A 587 18.83 -19.36 5.94
CA ALA A 587 18.99 -20.37 6.98
C ALA A 587 19.00 -19.74 8.39
N GLY A 588 18.36 -20.41 9.36
CA GLY A 588 18.39 -19.98 10.75
C GLY A 588 17.65 -18.67 11.06
N SER A 589 16.64 -18.31 10.27
CA SER A 589 15.89 -17.05 10.46
C SER A 589 15.00 -17.02 11.70
N ALA A 590 14.83 -15.83 12.28
CA ALA A 590 13.91 -15.63 13.39
C ALA A 590 12.46 -15.93 12.97
N LEU A 591 12.11 -15.52 11.74
CA LEU A 591 10.81 -15.76 11.12
C LEU A 591 10.43 -17.25 11.07
N ASP A 592 11.31 -18.08 10.51
CA ASP A 592 11.02 -19.50 10.32
C ASP A 592 11.05 -20.26 11.65
N TYR A 593 12.00 -19.92 12.53
CA TYR A 593 12.08 -20.49 13.87
C TYR A 593 10.81 -20.22 14.68
N MET A 594 10.35 -18.97 14.69
CA MET A 594 9.15 -18.58 15.42
C MET A 594 7.91 -19.24 14.82
N TYR A 595 7.77 -19.30 13.49
CA TYR A 595 6.64 -19.96 12.83
C TYR A 595 6.56 -21.46 13.11
N HIS A 596 7.69 -22.16 13.07
CA HIS A 596 7.71 -23.61 13.21
C HIS A 596 7.62 -24.06 14.68
N ASN A 597 8.34 -23.40 15.60
CA ASN A 597 8.55 -23.90 16.97
C ASN A 597 7.71 -23.20 18.05
N LYS A 598 7.22 -21.98 17.80
CA LYS A 598 6.69 -21.08 18.85
C LYS A 598 5.28 -20.55 18.58
N ALA A 599 5.01 -20.03 17.39
CA ALA A 599 3.81 -19.29 17.01
C ALA A 599 2.87 -20.08 16.09
N TYR A 600 1.61 -19.64 15.96
CA TYR A 600 0.69 -20.17 14.95
C TYR A 600 0.92 -19.49 13.58
N TRP A 601 1.10 -18.17 13.57
CA TRP A 601 1.43 -17.40 12.36
C TRP A 601 2.58 -16.43 12.65
N ALA A 602 3.35 -16.07 11.61
CA ALA A 602 4.54 -15.24 11.73
C ALA A 602 4.78 -14.40 10.46
N PHE A 603 5.28 -13.17 10.62
CA PHE A 603 5.68 -12.29 9.51
C PHE A 603 6.89 -11.42 9.87
N VAL A 604 7.70 -11.08 8.86
CA VAL A 604 8.63 -9.94 8.91
C VAL A 604 8.03 -8.78 8.13
N LEU A 605 8.02 -7.58 8.70
CA LEU A 605 7.58 -6.35 8.04
C LEU A 605 8.80 -5.47 7.78
N LYS A 606 9.28 -5.43 6.53
CA LYS A 606 10.28 -4.46 6.06
C LYS A 606 9.59 -3.10 5.90
N LEU A 607 9.87 -2.19 6.83
CA LEU A 607 9.31 -0.85 6.92
C LEU A 607 9.80 0.06 5.77
N ARG A 608 9.48 1.36 5.86
CA ARG A 608 9.90 2.38 4.90
C ARG A 608 11.43 2.57 4.89
N ASP A 609 12.02 3.10 3.80
CA ASP A 609 11.39 3.42 2.51
C ASP A 609 11.67 2.34 1.44
N THR A 610 11.62 2.70 0.15
CA THR A 610 11.94 1.80 -0.97
C THR A 610 13.36 2.03 -1.50
N GLY A 611 14.30 2.41 -0.62
CA GLY A 611 15.66 2.82 -0.96
C GLY A 611 15.68 4.18 -1.65
N SER A 612 15.27 5.22 -0.91
CA SER A 612 15.62 6.63 -1.19
C SER A 612 16.45 7.23 -0.04
N HIS A 613 16.26 6.73 1.18
CA HIS A 613 17.15 6.96 2.32
C HIS A 613 17.63 5.63 2.93
N GLY A 614 16.90 4.53 2.68
CA GLY A 614 17.22 3.22 3.23
C GLY A 614 17.19 3.21 4.76
N PHE A 615 18.27 2.72 5.38
CA PHE A 615 18.47 2.75 6.83
C PHE A 615 18.54 4.15 7.45
N LEU A 616 18.75 5.19 6.63
CA LEU A 616 18.92 6.59 7.06
C LEU A 616 17.62 7.41 6.93
N LEU A 617 16.46 6.76 7.09
CA LEU A 617 15.14 7.39 6.94
C LEU A 617 14.97 8.59 7.91
N PRO A 618 14.69 9.82 7.42
CA PRO A 618 14.63 11.01 8.27
C PRO A 618 13.58 10.93 9.41
N PRO A 619 13.85 11.47 10.61
CA PRO A 619 13.01 11.27 11.79
C PRO A 619 11.54 11.71 11.64
N LYS A 620 11.26 12.69 10.78
CA LYS A 620 9.89 13.12 10.41
C LYS A 620 8.96 11.98 9.93
N TYR A 621 9.54 10.83 9.53
CA TYR A 621 8.79 9.64 9.13
C TYR A 621 8.45 8.67 10.27
N ILE A 622 9.01 8.83 11.48
CA ILE A 622 8.73 7.96 12.65
C ILE A 622 7.23 7.86 12.92
N VAL A 623 6.55 9.01 13.11
CA VAL A 623 5.10 9.03 13.38
C VAL A 623 4.25 8.55 12.19
N PRO A 624 4.53 8.92 10.92
CA PRO A 624 3.88 8.33 9.75
C PRO A 624 3.99 6.79 9.65
N VAL A 625 5.17 6.20 9.89
CA VAL A 625 5.35 4.74 9.88
C VAL A 625 4.66 4.10 11.08
N GLY A 626 4.85 4.66 12.28
CA GLY A 626 4.14 4.23 13.48
C GLY A 626 2.62 4.18 13.30
N LYS A 627 2.02 5.20 12.66
CA LYS A 627 0.58 5.24 12.34
C LYS A 627 0.13 4.12 11.39
N GLU A 628 0.93 3.77 10.39
CA GLU A 628 0.55 2.79 9.37
C GLU A 628 0.71 1.34 9.85
N ILE A 629 1.78 1.04 10.57
CA ILE A 629 2.00 -0.27 11.17
C ILE A 629 1.10 -0.48 12.39
N TYR A 630 0.84 0.54 13.20
CA TYR A 630 -0.22 0.43 14.22
C TYR A 630 -1.57 0.03 13.60
N SER A 631 -1.87 0.48 12.38
CA SER A 631 -3.06 0.06 11.63
C SER A 631 -3.03 -1.36 11.10
N SER A 632 -1.86 -1.96 10.79
CA SER A 632 -1.76 -3.41 10.55
C SER A 632 -1.88 -4.23 11.83
N ILE A 633 -1.27 -3.81 12.95
CA ILE A 633 -1.40 -4.49 14.26
C ILE A 633 -2.86 -4.54 14.73
N LYS A 634 -3.61 -3.44 14.64
CA LYS A 634 -5.06 -3.44 14.93
C LYS A 634 -5.85 -4.41 14.03
N SER A 635 -5.32 -4.77 12.86
CA SER A 635 -5.92 -5.74 11.94
C SER A 635 -5.56 -7.18 12.32
N SER A 636 -4.28 -7.47 12.60
CA SER A 636 -3.85 -8.80 13.06
C SER A 636 -4.49 -9.18 14.40
N SER A 637 -4.58 -8.27 15.37
CA SER A 637 -5.33 -8.48 16.62
C SER A 637 -6.83 -8.71 16.37
N SER A 638 -7.42 -8.04 15.38
CA SER A 638 -8.83 -8.28 15.02
C SER A 638 -9.04 -9.65 14.39
N TRP A 639 -8.09 -10.13 13.57
CA TRP A 639 -8.12 -11.46 12.97
C TRP A 639 -7.88 -12.55 14.02
N ALA A 640 -6.86 -12.38 14.87
CA ALA A 640 -6.47 -13.34 15.90
C ALA A 640 -7.56 -13.60 16.96
N ILE A 641 -8.44 -12.61 17.21
CA ILE A 641 -9.60 -12.78 18.09
C ILE A 641 -10.81 -13.37 17.35
N GLN A 642 -10.95 -13.13 16.04
CA GLN A 642 -11.97 -13.84 15.25
C GLN A 642 -11.63 -15.34 15.10
N SER A 643 -10.35 -15.72 15.16
CA SER A 643 -9.90 -17.11 15.34
C SER A 643 -9.76 -17.56 16.82
N ILE A 644 -10.31 -16.80 17.77
CA ILE A 644 -10.62 -17.27 19.14
C ILE A 644 -12.09 -17.69 19.26
N GLU A 645 -13.02 -16.97 18.63
CA GLU A 645 -14.45 -17.26 18.72
C GLU A 645 -14.72 -18.70 18.21
N PRO A 646 -15.13 -19.65 19.09
CA PRO A 646 -15.22 -21.04 18.71
C PRO A 646 -16.28 -21.22 17.62
N CYS A 647 -16.00 -22.10 16.66
CA CYS A 647 -17.02 -22.57 15.72
C CYS A 647 -18.20 -23.08 16.55
N VAL A 648 -19.36 -22.43 16.40
CA VAL A 648 -20.55 -22.82 17.16
C VAL A 648 -20.89 -24.25 16.78
N ASN A 649 -20.66 -25.17 17.71
CA ASN A 649 -21.26 -26.49 17.67
C ASN A 649 -22.77 -26.29 17.74
N LEU A 650 -23.39 -26.22 16.57
CA LEU A 650 -24.77 -26.64 16.40
C LEU A 650 -24.79 -28.11 16.78
N ASP A 651 -25.10 -28.39 18.04
CA ASP A 651 -25.44 -29.74 18.44
C ASP A 651 -26.73 -30.12 17.73
N TRP A 652 -26.64 -31.02 16.75
CA TRP A 652 -27.80 -31.53 16.02
C TRP A 652 -28.54 -32.62 16.83
N SER A 653 -28.64 -32.41 18.14
CA SER A 653 -29.63 -33.05 19.01
C SER A 653 -31.02 -32.55 18.61
N LEU A 654 -31.58 -33.23 17.61
CA LEU A 654 -32.96 -33.07 17.15
C LEU A 654 -33.94 -33.45 18.27
N ASP A 655 -34.25 -32.52 19.17
CA ASP A 655 -35.43 -32.62 20.00
C ASP A 655 -36.66 -32.52 19.08
N GLN A 656 -37.42 -33.61 18.97
CA GLN A 656 -38.35 -33.84 17.85
C GLN A 656 -39.72 -33.17 18.04
N ASN A 657 -39.79 -32.01 18.70
CA ASN A 657 -41.06 -31.29 18.88
C ASN A 657 -40.95 -29.77 18.66
N GLU A 658 -42.01 -29.26 18.03
CA GLU A 658 -42.25 -27.86 17.69
C GLU A 658 -41.27 -27.25 16.67
N GLY A 659 -41.67 -26.13 16.04
CA GLY A 659 -41.01 -25.64 14.83
C GLY A 659 -41.27 -24.17 14.52
N TYR A 660 -40.96 -23.79 13.27
CA TYR A 660 -40.73 -22.42 12.77
C TYR A 660 -39.39 -21.78 13.15
N LEU A 661 -38.55 -21.59 12.14
CA LEU A 661 -37.39 -20.69 12.19
C LEU A 661 -37.82 -19.26 11.81
N ASP A 662 -37.31 -18.27 12.54
CA ASP A 662 -37.57 -16.85 12.27
C ASP A 662 -36.82 -16.33 11.03
N GLY A 663 -37.56 -15.78 10.08
CA GLY A 663 -37.03 -15.17 8.86
C GLY A 663 -36.09 -13.96 9.10
N SER A 664 -36.15 -13.30 10.26
CA SER A 664 -35.26 -12.18 10.59
C SER A 664 -33.79 -12.60 10.70
N GLN A 665 -33.51 -13.88 10.99
CA GLN A 665 -32.14 -14.41 11.02
C GLN A 665 -31.63 -14.74 9.61
N VAL A 666 -32.46 -15.39 8.79
CA VAL A 666 -32.12 -15.75 7.39
C VAL A 666 -31.81 -14.50 6.56
N SER A 667 -32.58 -13.42 6.75
CA SER A 667 -32.33 -12.11 6.14
C SER A 667 -30.93 -11.55 6.46
N ARG A 668 -30.52 -11.59 7.74
CA ARG A 668 -29.21 -11.09 8.19
C ARG A 668 -28.05 -11.95 7.68
N TRP A 669 -28.24 -13.26 7.56
CA TRP A 669 -27.26 -14.16 6.94
C TRP A 669 -27.09 -13.89 5.44
N ALA A 670 -28.19 -13.83 4.68
CA ALA A 670 -28.16 -13.55 3.24
C ALA A 670 -27.49 -12.19 2.93
N SER A 671 -27.79 -11.16 3.74
CA SER A 671 -27.15 -9.85 3.64
C SER A 671 -25.63 -9.93 3.75
N LYS A 672 -25.09 -10.59 4.78
CA LYS A 672 -23.64 -10.73 4.98
C LYS A 672 -22.97 -11.50 3.84
N TRP A 673 -23.59 -12.59 3.40
CA TRP A 673 -23.05 -13.47 2.35
C TRP A 673 -22.90 -12.75 1.01
N ILE A 674 -23.91 -11.97 0.62
CA ILE A 674 -23.91 -11.19 -0.63
C ILE A 674 -22.83 -10.11 -0.63
N THR A 675 -22.62 -9.40 0.50
CA THR A 675 -21.53 -8.42 0.59
C THR A 675 -20.12 -9.03 0.52
N ALA A 676 -19.94 -10.28 0.94
CA ALA A 676 -18.63 -10.93 0.96
C ALA A 676 -18.21 -11.52 -0.40
N THR A 677 -19.12 -12.20 -1.11
CA THR A 677 -18.75 -12.97 -2.32
C THR A 677 -18.74 -12.17 -3.62
N PHE A 678 -19.51 -11.08 -3.73
CA PHE A 678 -19.67 -10.36 -5.01
C PHE A 678 -18.41 -9.64 -5.54
N PRO A 679 -17.51 -9.08 -4.71
CA PRO A 679 -16.22 -8.57 -5.19
C PRO A 679 -15.28 -9.68 -5.70
N TYR A 680 -15.35 -10.87 -5.10
CA TYR A 680 -14.40 -11.96 -5.28
C TYR A 680 -14.51 -12.64 -6.67
N THR A 681 -15.74 -12.80 -7.16
CA THR A 681 -16.00 -13.40 -8.48
C THR A 681 -15.57 -12.49 -9.63
N LEU A 682 -15.73 -11.17 -9.48
CA LEU A 682 -15.24 -10.18 -10.46
C LEU A 682 -13.71 -10.12 -10.53
N TRP A 683 -13.00 -10.38 -9.42
CA TRP A 683 -11.54 -10.50 -9.42
C TRP A 683 -11.06 -11.77 -10.14
N ARG A 684 -11.63 -12.95 -9.80
CA ARG A 684 -11.30 -14.23 -10.48
C ARG A 684 -11.47 -14.15 -12.01
N ALA A 685 -12.50 -13.47 -12.49
CA ALA A 685 -12.78 -13.32 -13.92
C ALA A 685 -11.75 -12.50 -14.72
N ARG A 686 -10.86 -11.73 -14.07
CA ARG A 686 -9.90 -10.84 -14.74
C ARG A 686 -8.48 -11.39 -14.89
N ARG A 687 -8.12 -12.45 -14.14
CA ARG A 687 -6.75 -13.03 -14.14
C ARG A 687 -6.55 -14.15 -15.17
N TRP A 688 -7.64 -14.75 -15.67
CA TRP A 688 -7.60 -15.86 -16.65
C TRP A 688 -7.90 -15.37 -18.07
N GLY A 689 -6.86 -14.93 -18.77
CA GLY A 689 -6.93 -14.43 -20.15
C GLY A 689 -7.02 -15.52 -21.22
N SER A 690 -8.07 -16.36 -21.20
CA SER A 690 -8.34 -17.34 -22.26
C SER A 690 -9.84 -17.49 -22.56
N LYS A 691 -10.17 -17.84 -23.82
CA LYS A 691 -11.53 -17.73 -24.36
C LYS A 691 -12.51 -18.72 -23.73
N MET A 692 -13.59 -18.21 -23.13
CA MET A 692 -14.85 -18.94 -22.99
C MET A 692 -16.01 -18.08 -23.52
N GLU A 693 -16.59 -18.48 -24.65
CA GLU A 693 -17.87 -17.93 -25.12
C GLU A 693 -19.02 -18.62 -24.38
N TRP A 694 -19.75 -17.87 -23.54
CA TRP A 694 -20.81 -18.43 -22.72
C TRP A 694 -22.17 -18.34 -23.43
N SER A 695 -22.64 -19.48 -23.96
CA SER A 695 -23.99 -19.62 -24.52
C SER A 695 -24.91 -20.30 -23.49
N PRO A 696 -25.98 -19.65 -22.99
CA PRO A 696 -26.84 -20.22 -21.96
C PRO A 696 -27.75 -21.33 -22.52
N PRO A 697 -27.76 -22.55 -21.96
CA PRO A 697 -28.81 -23.52 -22.22
C PRO A 697 -30.16 -23.00 -21.74
N ARG A 698 -31.23 -23.25 -22.51
CA ARG A 698 -32.60 -23.02 -22.03
C ARG A 698 -32.96 -24.11 -21.01
N ALA A 699 -33.55 -23.71 -19.89
CA ALA A 699 -34.22 -24.67 -19.00
C ALA A 699 -35.47 -25.24 -19.69
N THR A 700 -35.57 -26.57 -19.76
CA THR A 700 -36.81 -27.29 -20.08
C THR A 700 -37.07 -28.30 -18.97
N SER A 701 -38.20 -28.14 -18.29
CA SER A 701 -38.63 -28.97 -17.17
C SER A 701 -39.10 -30.36 -17.62
N LEU A 702 -38.61 -31.40 -16.94
CA LEU A 702 -39.15 -32.77 -16.76
C LEU A 702 -38.14 -33.52 -15.85
N GLY A 703 -38.49 -34.34 -14.86
CA GLY A 703 -39.80 -34.74 -14.37
C GLY A 703 -39.81 -36.19 -13.86
N GLY A 704 -39.23 -36.46 -12.69
CA GLY A 704 -39.21 -37.81 -12.09
C GLY A 704 -38.33 -37.93 -10.82
N PRO A 705 -38.62 -38.84 -9.87
CA PRO A 705 -37.88 -39.00 -8.63
C PRO A 705 -36.74 -40.03 -8.71
N VAL A 706 -35.76 -39.93 -7.81
CA VAL A 706 -34.68 -40.92 -7.59
C VAL A 706 -34.63 -41.31 -6.09
N PRO A 707 -34.60 -42.61 -5.74
CA PRO A 707 -34.66 -43.03 -4.33
C PRO A 707 -33.28 -43.27 -3.69
N SER A 708 -33.16 -42.82 -2.43
CA SER A 708 -32.46 -43.44 -1.29
C SER A 708 -31.04 -44.03 -1.39
N THR A 709 -30.21 -43.58 -0.44
CA THR A 709 -29.16 -44.31 0.30
C THR A 709 -27.87 -44.77 -0.39
N ALA A 710 -26.75 -44.23 0.11
CA ALA A 710 -25.51 -44.97 0.29
C ALA A 710 -25.07 -44.82 1.76
N PHE A 711 -24.74 -45.92 2.44
CA PHE A 711 -24.15 -45.89 3.78
C PHE A 711 -22.63 -45.72 3.66
N LEU A 712 -22.03 -44.90 4.52
CA LEU A 712 -20.59 -44.92 4.80
C LEU A 712 -20.35 -45.22 6.27
N ARG A 713 -19.34 -46.06 6.53
CA ARG A 713 -19.11 -46.71 7.82
C ARG A 713 -17.86 -46.11 8.47
N LEU A 714 -18.06 -45.29 9.50
CA LEU A 714 -16.95 -44.69 10.25
C LEU A 714 -16.16 -45.76 11.00
N SER A 715 -14.83 -45.75 10.85
CA SER A 715 -13.89 -46.38 11.78
C SER A 715 -13.39 -45.33 12.78
N SER A 716 -13.30 -45.70 14.06
CA SER A 716 -13.04 -44.77 15.15
C SER A 716 -11.55 -44.44 15.31
N SER A 717 -11.20 -43.17 15.09
CA SER A 717 -10.09 -42.49 15.79
C SER A 717 -10.56 -41.08 16.20
N SER A 718 -10.04 -40.58 17.31
CA SER A 718 -10.52 -39.36 17.96
C SER A 718 -9.86 -38.09 17.39
N SER A 719 -10.58 -37.36 16.54
CA SER A 719 -10.22 -36.02 16.08
C SER A 719 -11.48 -35.18 15.81
N ASN A 720 -11.54 -33.96 16.34
CA ASN A 720 -12.62 -33.00 16.05
C ASN A 720 -12.42 -32.42 14.64
N ALA A 721 -13.11 -32.97 13.64
CA ALA A 721 -13.00 -32.53 12.25
C ALA A 721 -13.81 -31.25 11.99
N CYS A 722 -13.14 -30.10 11.87
CA CYS A 722 -13.77 -28.84 11.47
C CYS A 722 -13.93 -28.77 9.95
N VAL A 723 -15.17 -28.85 9.44
CA VAL A 723 -15.45 -28.78 7.99
C VAL A 723 -15.73 -27.34 7.57
N ILE A 724 -14.66 -26.59 7.28
CA ILE A 724 -14.76 -25.35 6.50
C ILE A 724 -14.89 -25.74 5.02
N TRP A 725 -15.84 -25.14 4.29
CA TRP A 725 -16.04 -25.37 2.87
C TRP A 725 -14.97 -24.67 2.01
N SER A 726 -13.77 -25.23 1.94
CA SER A 726 -12.78 -24.86 0.92
C SER A 726 -13.20 -25.47 -0.44
N SER A 727 -13.12 -24.67 -1.51
CA SER A 727 -13.55 -25.11 -2.85
C SER A 727 -12.44 -25.89 -3.59
N ALA A 728 -11.98 -27.01 -2.99
CA ALA A 728 -10.90 -27.84 -3.53
C ALA A 728 -11.46 -29.06 -4.29
N SER A 729 -11.31 -29.09 -5.61
CA SER A 729 -11.60 -30.28 -6.43
C SER A 729 -10.32 -30.99 -6.85
N LEU A 730 -9.91 -31.94 -6.00
CA LEU A 730 -9.18 -33.17 -6.33
C LEU A 730 -8.35 -33.18 -7.63
N LEU A 731 -7.03 -33.05 -7.49
CA LEU A 731 -6.07 -33.79 -8.32
C LEU A 731 -4.74 -33.94 -7.56
N SER A 732 -4.54 -35.11 -6.95
CA SER A 732 -3.24 -35.53 -6.42
C SER A 732 -3.04 -37.00 -6.76
N ILE A 733 -1.88 -37.31 -7.35
CA ILE A 733 -1.39 -38.67 -7.58
C ILE A 733 0.01 -38.68 -6.96
N GLY A 734 0.14 -39.33 -5.81
CA GLY A 734 1.43 -39.49 -5.13
C GLY A 734 2.12 -40.77 -5.58
N ASP A 735 3.31 -40.63 -6.17
CA ASP A 735 4.21 -41.78 -6.44
C ASP A 735 4.95 -42.17 -5.15
N THR A 736 4.46 -43.18 -4.44
CA THR A 736 5.19 -43.86 -3.36
C THR A 736 5.72 -45.20 -3.86
N GLY A 737 6.95 -45.20 -4.38
CA GLY A 737 7.56 -46.40 -4.97
C GLY A 737 8.06 -47.43 -3.95
N MET A 738 7.31 -48.52 -3.75
CA MET A 738 7.85 -49.80 -3.26
C MET A 738 7.26 -50.99 -4.00
N SER A 739 8.11 -51.96 -4.34
CA SER A 739 7.78 -53.24 -4.98
C SER A 739 8.91 -54.25 -4.70
N PRO A 740 8.83 -55.54 -5.11
CA PRO A 740 7.70 -56.26 -5.69
C PRO A 740 7.40 -57.62 -5.02
N GLN A 741 6.22 -58.20 -5.28
CA GLN A 741 6.10 -59.66 -5.44
C GLN A 741 4.81 -60.10 -6.16
N SER A 742 4.98 -61.04 -7.11
CA SER A 742 4.05 -62.06 -7.67
C SER A 742 2.51 -61.96 -7.46
N SER A 743 1.65 -62.24 -8.46
CA SER A 743 1.90 -62.64 -9.87
C SER A 743 0.61 -62.72 -10.72
N THR A 744 0.81 -62.79 -12.05
CA THR A 744 -0.06 -63.44 -13.07
C THR A 744 -1.46 -62.87 -13.40
N LEU A 745 -1.53 -62.32 -14.62
CA LEU A 745 -2.72 -62.02 -15.43
C LEU A 745 -3.68 -63.21 -15.64
N ALA A 746 -4.99 -62.93 -15.72
CA ALA A 746 -5.95 -63.69 -16.53
C ALA A 746 -7.11 -62.82 -17.05
N GLN A 747 -7.17 -62.71 -18.38
CA GLN A 747 -8.15 -61.99 -19.21
C GLN A 747 -9.58 -62.58 -19.13
N PHE A 748 -10.64 -61.82 -19.46
CA PHE A 748 -11.47 -61.97 -20.70
C PHE A 748 -12.78 -61.11 -20.72
N TRP A 749 -12.94 -60.22 -21.73
CA TRP A 749 -14.13 -60.05 -22.63
C TRP A 749 -15.56 -59.73 -22.10
N TYR A 750 -16.50 -59.08 -22.83
CA TYR A 750 -16.50 -58.12 -23.96
C TYR A 750 -17.95 -57.61 -24.23
N GLY A 751 -18.12 -56.49 -24.96
CA GLY A 751 -19.40 -56.07 -25.58
C GLY A 751 -20.07 -54.84 -24.93
N LEU A 752 -20.77 -53.95 -25.65
CA LEU A 752 -21.19 -53.95 -27.07
C LEU A 752 -20.96 -52.59 -27.77
N MET A 753 -20.66 -52.66 -29.08
CA MET A 753 -20.64 -51.58 -30.09
C MET A 753 -21.95 -51.67 -30.92
N PRO A 754 -22.27 -50.80 -31.93
CA PRO A 754 -21.46 -49.79 -32.66
C PRO A 754 -22.08 -48.36 -32.56
N ALA A 755 -21.74 -47.29 -33.32
CA ALA A 755 -20.98 -47.03 -34.55
C ALA A 755 -20.59 -45.52 -34.56
N LEU A 756 -19.77 -44.88 -35.42
CA LEU A 756 -18.82 -45.16 -36.53
C LEU A 756 -17.96 -43.83 -36.67
N VAL A 757 -16.91 -43.58 -37.45
CA VAL A 757 -16.23 -44.23 -38.60
C VAL A 757 -14.74 -43.76 -38.68
N VAL A 758 -14.08 -44.03 -39.82
CA VAL A 758 -12.75 -43.59 -40.31
C VAL A 758 -12.36 -42.13 -39.94
N ALA A 759 -11.16 -41.76 -39.44
CA ALA A 759 -9.76 -42.26 -39.47
C ALA A 759 -8.85 -41.69 -40.60
N VAL A 760 -7.53 -41.98 -40.54
CA VAL A 760 -6.37 -41.47 -41.32
C VAL A 760 -5.71 -40.18 -40.75
N SER A 761 -4.38 -40.02 -40.67
CA SER A 761 -3.24 -40.87 -40.28
C SER A 761 -1.97 -39.98 -40.10
N ASN A 762 -0.90 -40.54 -39.51
CA ASN A 762 0.53 -40.18 -39.67
C ASN A 762 1.04 -38.72 -39.50
N GLY A 763 2.16 -38.60 -38.76
CA GLY A 763 3.37 -37.98 -39.33
C GLY A 763 3.74 -36.54 -38.91
N THR A 764 4.61 -36.42 -37.91
CA THR A 764 5.59 -35.33 -37.75
C THR A 764 6.73 -35.44 -38.78
N PRO A 765 7.59 -34.42 -38.99
CA PRO A 765 7.44 -32.96 -38.81
C PRO A 765 7.95 -32.13 -40.03
N MET A 766 7.76 -30.79 -40.05
CA MET A 766 8.80 -29.76 -40.34
C MET A 766 8.23 -28.33 -40.53
N THR A 767 9.12 -27.34 -40.38
CA THR A 767 8.95 -25.86 -40.50
C THR A 767 9.49 -25.35 -41.87
N PRO A 768 9.49 -24.03 -42.25
CA PRO A 768 8.92 -22.81 -41.66
C PRO A 768 8.17 -21.87 -42.67
N MET A 769 7.94 -20.59 -42.27
CA MET A 769 7.79 -19.36 -43.11
C MET A 769 6.45 -18.93 -43.79
N SER A 770 5.77 -18.01 -43.09
CA SER A 770 5.50 -16.61 -43.54
C SER A 770 4.18 -16.19 -44.26
N LYS A 771 3.83 -14.92 -43.99
CA LYS A 771 3.07 -13.93 -44.80
C LYS A 771 1.54 -14.06 -45.07
N SER A 772 0.79 -13.34 -44.23
CA SER A 772 -0.08 -12.18 -44.57
C SER A 772 -1.43 -12.33 -45.31
N SER A 773 -2.47 -11.85 -44.60
CA SER A 773 -3.47 -10.83 -45.02
C SER A 773 -4.78 -11.19 -45.76
N SER A 774 -5.87 -10.53 -45.31
CA SER A 774 -7.21 -10.40 -45.91
C SER A 774 -8.10 -11.67 -45.99
N GLY A 775 -9.43 -11.58 -45.88
CA GLY A 775 -10.29 -10.45 -45.48
C GLY A 775 -11.78 -10.63 -45.85
N LEU A 776 -12.68 -9.90 -45.15
CA LEU A 776 -14.13 -9.73 -45.40
C LEU A 776 -15.05 -10.98 -45.27
N SER A 777 -16.38 -10.89 -45.06
CA SER A 777 -17.22 -9.91 -44.32
C SER A 777 -18.72 -10.39 -44.26
N ARG A 778 -19.55 -9.75 -43.41
CA ARG A 778 -21.06 -9.66 -43.50
C ARG A 778 -21.85 -10.97 -43.20
N HIS A 779 -23.14 -10.99 -42.78
CA HIS A 779 -24.19 -9.99 -42.45
C HIS A 779 -25.06 -10.51 -41.25
N LEU A 780 -25.60 -9.67 -40.33
CA LEU A 780 -27.00 -9.14 -40.25
C LEU A 780 -28.12 -10.22 -40.35
N VAL A 781 -29.07 -10.39 -39.41
CA VAL A 781 -30.27 -9.56 -39.04
C VAL A 781 -30.86 -10.10 -37.70
N TRP A 782 -31.02 -9.32 -36.60
CA TRP A 782 -32.14 -8.42 -36.19
C TRP A 782 -33.51 -9.05 -35.83
N PHE A 783 -34.09 -8.64 -34.67
CA PHE A 783 -35.55 -8.56 -34.45
C PHE A 783 -35.95 -7.50 -33.37
N ARG A 784 -37.05 -7.65 -32.63
CA ARG A 784 -37.80 -6.54 -31.97
C ARG A 784 -38.69 -6.97 -30.77
N TRP A 785 -39.45 -6.00 -30.21
CA TRP A 785 -40.44 -6.07 -29.10
C TRP A 785 -39.87 -6.08 -27.67
N ALA A 786 -40.16 -5.18 -26.72
CA ALA A 786 -41.03 -3.98 -26.58
C ALA A 786 -42.51 -4.15 -26.15
N ASN A 787 -42.84 -3.60 -24.96
CA ASN A 787 -44.06 -2.84 -24.56
C ASN A 787 -43.88 -2.34 -23.10
N VAL A 788 -43.96 -1.03 -22.75
CA VAL A 788 -45.13 -0.13 -22.58
C VAL A 788 -45.81 -0.26 -21.21
N TRP A 789 -45.91 0.86 -20.47
CA TRP A 789 -47.16 1.45 -19.89
C TRP A 789 -46.91 2.92 -19.47
N THR A 790 -47.96 3.71 -19.23
CA THR A 790 -47.95 5.19 -19.20
C THR A 790 -48.59 5.82 -17.93
N PRO A 791 -48.37 7.12 -17.63
CA PRO A 791 -48.64 7.74 -16.33
C PRO A 791 -49.97 8.52 -16.20
N VAL A 792 -50.27 9.02 -14.99
CA VAL A 792 -51.46 9.85 -14.62
C VAL A 792 -51.02 11.18 -13.97
N LYS A 793 -51.87 12.22 -13.99
CA LYS A 793 -51.59 13.61 -13.53
C LYS A 793 -52.65 14.17 -12.55
N GLY A 794 -52.22 15.13 -11.71
CA GLY A 794 -53.03 16.17 -11.02
C GLY A 794 -52.04 17.21 -10.42
N HIS A 795 -52.08 18.52 -10.70
CA HIS A 795 -53.01 19.57 -10.24
C HIS A 795 -52.89 19.87 -8.72
N SER A 796 -52.75 21.13 -8.23
CA SER A 796 -52.58 22.42 -8.94
C SER A 796 -52.23 23.63 -8.04
N SER A 797 -51.29 24.48 -8.50
CA SER A 797 -51.18 25.94 -8.25
C SER A 797 -50.74 26.46 -6.84
N PRO A 798 -50.30 27.74 -6.69
CA PRO A 798 -49.29 28.13 -5.69
C PRO A 798 -49.67 29.24 -4.68
N HIS A 799 -48.79 29.51 -3.71
CA HIS A 799 -48.72 30.80 -2.99
C HIS A 799 -47.28 31.25 -2.67
N SER A 800 -47.14 32.44 -2.08
CA SER A 800 -46.00 33.36 -2.24
C SER A 800 -44.91 33.31 -1.16
N TRP A 801 -43.70 33.72 -1.56
CA TRP A 801 -42.57 34.05 -0.68
C TRP A 801 -42.87 35.27 0.21
N SER A 802 -42.39 35.29 1.45
CA SER A 802 -41.54 36.36 2.04
C SER A 802 -41.32 36.16 3.55
N LYS A 803 -40.20 36.69 4.08
CA LYS A 803 -39.83 36.80 5.51
C LYS A 803 -39.85 35.50 6.36
N VAL A 804 -38.70 34.83 6.43
CA VAL A 804 -37.79 35.02 7.58
C VAL A 804 -36.37 35.09 7.03
N GLY A 805 -35.64 36.16 7.34
CA GLY A 805 -34.29 36.40 6.87
C GLY A 805 -33.67 37.50 7.71
N SER A 806 -33.18 37.12 8.91
CA SER A 806 -32.58 38.02 9.92
C SER A 806 -31.98 37.31 11.14
N GLU A 807 -32.22 36.01 11.36
CA GLU A 807 -31.85 35.30 12.61
C GLU A 807 -30.98 34.05 12.37
N LEU A 808 -29.93 34.17 11.55
CA LEU A 808 -28.96 33.07 11.34
C LEU A 808 -27.49 33.52 11.08
N GLU A 809 -27.17 34.81 11.24
CA GLU A 809 -25.82 35.37 10.97
C GLU A 809 -24.98 35.64 12.24
N THR A 810 -25.46 35.30 13.45
CA THR A 810 -24.81 35.70 14.72
C THR A 810 -24.56 34.54 15.69
N ASN A 811 -24.31 33.31 15.20
CA ASN A 811 -23.97 32.18 16.08
C ASN A 811 -23.14 31.05 15.43
N LEU A 812 -22.24 31.40 14.49
CA LEU A 812 -21.26 30.47 13.88
C LEU A 812 -19.85 31.09 13.89
N SER A 813 -19.33 31.36 15.09
CA SER A 813 -17.94 31.76 15.32
C SER A 813 -17.25 30.77 16.25
N GLY A 814 -17.04 29.55 15.74
CA GLY A 814 -16.37 28.44 16.42
C GLY A 814 -16.21 27.25 15.48
N SER A 815 -15.07 26.55 15.58
CA SER A 815 -14.71 25.31 14.85
C SER A 815 -15.12 25.25 13.36
N TRP A 816 -14.36 25.90 12.48
CA TRP A 816 -14.49 25.74 11.01
C TRP A 816 -13.20 25.30 10.30
N ASN A 817 -12.05 25.22 10.99
CA ASN A 817 -10.77 24.85 10.37
C ASN A 817 -10.66 23.33 10.13
N GLU A 818 -10.97 22.50 11.13
CA GLU A 818 -10.82 21.03 11.05
C GLU A 818 -11.75 20.40 9.98
N ASP A 819 -12.99 20.88 9.88
CA ASP A 819 -13.93 20.43 8.84
C ASP A 819 -13.50 20.88 7.44
N ALA A 820 -12.84 22.04 7.30
CA ALA A 820 -12.32 22.51 6.02
C ALA A 820 -11.17 21.63 5.51
N GLU A 821 -10.23 21.26 6.38
CA GLU A 821 -9.16 20.30 6.08
C GLU A 821 -9.72 18.91 5.76
N ALA A 822 -10.70 18.43 6.54
CA ALA A 822 -11.35 17.15 6.29
C ALA A 822 -12.07 17.12 4.92
N MET A 823 -12.77 18.21 4.55
CA MET A 823 -13.41 18.35 3.24
C MET A 823 -12.39 18.49 2.10
N ALA A 824 -11.29 19.24 2.30
CA ALA A 824 -10.21 19.36 1.33
C ALA A 824 -9.56 17.99 1.06
N ALA A 825 -9.16 17.26 2.10
CA ALA A 825 -8.57 15.94 2.00
C ALA A 825 -9.55 14.85 1.50
N MET A 826 -10.86 15.02 1.69
CA MET A 826 -11.86 14.17 1.01
C MET A 826 -11.97 14.48 -0.48
N ALA A 827 -11.93 15.76 -0.85
CA ALA A 827 -11.95 16.19 -2.24
C ALA A 827 -10.68 15.73 -2.97
N GLU A 828 -9.50 15.92 -2.38
CA GLU A 828 -8.21 15.50 -2.94
C GLU A 828 -8.16 13.99 -3.22
N ARG A 829 -8.57 13.16 -2.26
CA ARG A 829 -8.66 11.70 -2.46
C ARG A 829 -9.73 11.29 -3.48
N ALA A 830 -10.82 12.07 -3.63
CA ALA A 830 -11.75 11.87 -4.73
C ALA A 830 -11.12 12.24 -6.09
N THR A 831 -10.29 13.28 -6.13
CA THR A 831 -9.50 13.73 -7.28
C THR A 831 -8.45 12.71 -7.72
N GLU A 832 -7.61 12.20 -6.81
CA GLU A 832 -6.67 11.11 -7.13
C GLU A 832 -7.41 9.90 -7.67
N SER A 833 -8.44 9.43 -6.94
CA SER A 833 -9.24 8.27 -7.34
C SER A 833 -10.01 8.50 -8.65
N PHE A 834 -10.19 9.74 -9.09
CA PHE A 834 -10.78 10.09 -10.37
C PHE A 834 -9.71 10.11 -11.49
N ILE A 835 -8.59 10.82 -11.30
CA ILE A 835 -7.49 10.91 -12.28
C ILE A 835 -6.89 9.53 -12.55
N THR A 836 -6.63 8.71 -11.52
CA THR A 836 -6.11 7.34 -11.67
C THR A 836 -7.10 6.37 -12.34
N LYS A 837 -8.38 6.75 -12.50
CA LYS A 837 -9.36 6.00 -13.31
C LYS A 837 -9.54 6.57 -14.72
N MET A 838 -9.06 7.78 -14.97
CA MET A 838 -9.05 8.45 -16.28
C MET A 838 -7.81 8.10 -17.12
N VAL A 839 -6.69 7.81 -16.45
CA VAL A 839 -5.34 7.61 -17.03
C VAL A 839 -4.98 6.14 -17.14
#